data_AF-A0A2G9UU61-F1
#
_entry.id   AF-A0A2G9UU61-F1
#
_cell.length_a   1.000
_cell.length_b   1.000
_cell.length_c   1.000
_cell.angle_alpha   90.00
_cell.angle_beta   90.00
_cell.angle_gamma   90.00
#
_symmetry.space_group_name_H-M   'P 1'
#
loop_
_entity.id
_entity.type
_entity.pdbx_description
1 polymer ?
#
loop_
_entity_poly.entity_id
_entity_poly.type
_entity_poly.pdbx_seq_one_letter_code
_entity_poly.pdbx_strand_id
1 'polypeptide(L)'
;MTTWLVLSSLLVVVAAFNIDTKNAVVHSAPAGGYFGYSLDFYNEEKGMPVLVVGAPESETTNPNLRGIRRPGAVYVCSVNKPTCREVHVDKKRGNEHRLNGSTLAPIEDKAYQFFGATVVSNNKHDKLLGVFDRTSVIVGEDQWGRFGFSLAAAGDLNQDGYNDFVVGAPYAGKDKVGAVYIMHGTKDGVRQKYTQKIEGGAFGPRMKSFGFAVAGGVDIDGNGMPGKGDTPNDLEFVLRYNLDDHSPEPRAYFLQKDIKSDRDITIAKESKTKDHPNVIEKRVRLEKNRQKCFKQRFFASNTMRDKLSPIHWSVNYTYEESRTGKLSGNQLEPAIDTTVPLSFENKINIANNCGKDDVCVPDLKVKATADRDKFLIGTKDNTLMVNVTVENGGEDSYETKLFFDVPEGFEYSGVVATDEKTAPSCSPTTQEPDEDGKWTFACELGNPLPQQKTLSTVVRITANEAKPPTKPITIHAFVNSSNEEADHTEGDNSFTFTIPVDVRNQLSLNGRSNPEQIDFSTRNKTPSDVFYDNEIGPVVSHLYQVSNRGPSEIEAATLDIFWPSFSADGGNLLYIITDPVLSDPSKGRCRVKQIQNINPLNLRLTNEHIPTEAPHRIQSADYGKTEEEEEDEDETEEHMEREEETKLNVAPPGSRGGGGTWEYKEKTRQPVEYEYIPDEEYDEEDEDYDRKGSRIKREAKRKAKQGAARTRADGKTSDKARFSDLRQAVKESKDAGGVIDYQGVLSRASVDCNALRCTHIECDLYNIGENDFVLVEIFSRLYLNTLVDERNPGGEISSLAVAKVTSSKIHWPHKPTLATAVTTSLNAVDDEASAAGVPWWLYLLAILIGLVLLALLILLLWRCGFFKRNRPHAEKAERKENRDVDG
;
A
#
# COMPACT_ATOMS: atom_id res chain seq x y z
N MET A 1 -19.91 5.41 34.96
CA MET A 1 -20.27 4.29 35.87
C MET A 1 -19.26 3.16 35.69
N THR A 2 -19.12 2.29 36.70
CA THR A 2 -18.49 0.95 36.60
C THR A 2 -17.15 0.84 35.85
N THR A 3 -16.06 1.15 36.56
CA THR A 3 -14.75 0.54 36.31
C THR A 3 -14.81 -0.98 36.53
N TRP A 4 -14.15 -1.79 35.70
CA TRP A 4 -13.91 -3.20 35.97
C TRP A 4 -12.40 -3.51 35.92
N LEU A 5 -11.87 -3.97 37.06
CA LEU A 5 -10.52 -4.51 37.17
C LEU A 5 -10.54 -5.99 36.79
N VAL A 6 -9.79 -6.39 35.77
CA VAL A 6 -9.49 -7.80 35.48
C VAL A 6 -8.10 -8.12 36.02
N LEU A 7 -8.00 -8.26 37.34
CA LEU A 7 -6.79 -8.76 37.98
C LEU A 7 -6.79 -10.30 37.92
N SER A 8 -6.53 -10.85 36.72
CA SER A 8 -6.43 -12.30 36.53
C SER A 8 -5.22 -12.84 37.29
N SER A 9 -5.45 -13.70 38.26
CA SER A 9 -4.41 -14.25 39.13
C SER A 9 -3.54 -15.25 38.38
N LEU A 10 -2.25 -14.95 38.17
CA LEU A 10 -1.23 -15.97 37.93
C LEU A 10 -1.01 -16.80 39.20
N LEU A 11 -1.88 -17.79 39.42
CA LEU A 11 -1.61 -18.91 40.32
C LEU A 11 -0.82 -19.98 39.56
N VAL A 12 0.48 -19.72 39.37
CA VAL A 12 1.43 -20.76 38.97
C VAL A 12 1.56 -21.71 40.17
N VAL A 13 0.79 -22.80 40.15
CA VAL A 13 0.87 -23.85 41.16
C VAL A 13 2.16 -24.64 40.92
N VAL A 14 3.26 -24.16 41.50
CA VAL A 14 4.51 -24.92 41.57
C VAL A 14 4.29 -26.07 42.54
N ALA A 15 3.89 -27.22 42.02
CA ALA A 15 3.81 -28.47 42.76
C ALA A 15 5.25 -28.95 43.05
N ALA A 16 5.82 -28.41 44.12
CA ALA A 16 7.10 -28.85 44.65
C ALA A 16 7.06 -30.33 45.08
N PHE A 17 8.23 -30.92 45.28
CA PHE A 17 8.35 -32.19 45.98
C PHE A 17 7.67 -32.07 47.36
N ASN A 18 6.47 -32.66 47.47
CA ASN A 18 5.54 -32.39 48.55
C ASN A 18 5.49 -33.57 49.52
N ILE A 19 5.71 -33.30 50.82
CA ILE A 19 5.06 -34.09 51.87
C ILE A 19 3.55 -34.01 51.63
N ASP A 20 2.87 -35.15 51.59
CA ASP A 20 1.45 -35.24 51.22
C ASP A 20 0.55 -34.49 52.22
N THR A 21 -0.04 -33.39 51.74
CA THR A 21 -1.03 -32.61 52.49
C THR A 21 -2.48 -33.03 52.20
N LYS A 22 -2.72 -33.82 51.15
CA LYS A 22 -4.07 -34.30 50.73
C LYS A 22 -4.58 -35.43 51.62
N ASN A 23 -3.72 -36.38 52.02
CA ASN A 23 -4.11 -37.52 52.87
C ASN A 23 -3.73 -37.36 54.36
N ALA A 24 -3.41 -36.16 54.83
CA ALA A 24 -2.91 -35.92 56.19
C ALA A 24 -3.90 -36.35 57.31
N VAL A 25 -3.40 -37.11 58.30
CA VAL A 25 -4.18 -37.61 59.44
C VAL A 25 -4.15 -36.61 60.59
N VAL A 26 -5.27 -35.89 60.79
CA VAL A 26 -5.39 -34.87 61.84
C VAL A 26 -5.89 -35.48 63.16
N HIS A 27 -5.05 -35.42 64.20
CA HIS A 27 -5.43 -35.77 65.56
C HIS A 27 -5.92 -34.53 66.35
N SER A 28 -6.86 -34.73 67.27
CA SER A 28 -7.32 -33.68 68.18
C SER A 28 -7.65 -34.22 69.57
N ALA A 29 -7.52 -33.37 70.58
CA ALA A 29 -7.77 -33.66 71.99
C ALA A 29 -8.51 -32.46 72.65
N PRO A 30 -9.00 -32.58 73.90
CA PRO A 30 -9.70 -31.50 74.58
C PRO A 30 -8.89 -30.20 74.67
N ALA A 31 -9.58 -29.08 74.50
CA ALA A 31 -8.95 -27.75 74.47
C ALA A 31 -8.31 -27.40 75.82
N GLY A 32 -7.12 -26.80 75.77
CA GLY A 32 -6.37 -26.32 76.94
C GLY A 32 -5.29 -27.26 77.48
N GLY A 33 -5.21 -28.52 77.01
CA GLY A 33 -4.19 -29.48 77.48
C GLY A 33 -2.81 -29.38 76.82
N TYR A 34 -2.63 -28.47 75.84
CA TYR A 34 -1.46 -28.39 74.94
C TYR A 34 -1.07 -29.74 74.29
N PHE A 35 -2.06 -30.49 73.82
CA PHE A 35 -1.81 -31.70 73.02
C PHE A 35 -1.01 -31.35 71.75
N GLY A 36 0.14 -32.01 71.56
CA GLY A 36 1.11 -31.69 70.50
C GLY A 36 2.27 -30.78 70.94
N TYR A 37 2.42 -30.51 72.25
CA TYR A 37 3.52 -29.70 72.78
C TYR A 37 4.90 -30.33 72.57
N SER A 38 4.97 -31.66 72.69
CA SER A 38 6.12 -32.48 72.28
C SER A 38 5.60 -33.72 71.55
N LEU A 39 6.39 -34.26 70.62
CA LEU A 39 6.00 -35.42 69.80
C LEU A 39 7.21 -36.17 69.26
N ASP A 40 7.09 -37.48 69.09
CA ASP A 40 8.12 -38.36 68.51
C ASP A 40 7.55 -39.69 67.99
N PHE A 41 8.29 -40.44 67.16
CA PHE A 41 7.87 -41.69 66.53
C PHE A 41 8.50 -42.93 67.18
N TYR A 42 7.67 -43.71 67.88
CA TYR A 42 8.09 -44.98 68.48
C TYR A 42 7.82 -46.16 67.54
N ASN A 43 8.87 -46.93 67.22
CA ASN A 43 8.78 -48.15 66.43
C ASN A 43 8.42 -49.36 67.32
N GLU A 44 7.23 -49.93 67.14
CA GLU A 44 6.91 -51.24 67.71
C GLU A 44 7.61 -52.35 66.91
N GLU A 45 8.30 -53.29 67.55
CA GLU A 45 9.25 -54.24 66.91
C GLU A 45 8.67 -55.11 65.77
N LYS A 46 7.35 -55.14 65.58
CA LYS A 46 6.64 -55.80 64.46
C LYS A 46 5.38 -55.04 63.99
N GLY A 47 5.33 -53.72 64.21
CA GLY A 47 4.18 -52.87 63.88
C GLY A 47 4.54 -51.70 62.96
N MET A 48 3.54 -50.96 62.50
CA MET A 48 3.75 -49.59 61.99
C MET A 48 4.19 -48.69 63.16
N PRO A 49 4.97 -47.62 62.92
CA PRO A 49 5.33 -46.66 63.96
C PRO A 49 4.08 -46.05 64.59
N VAL A 50 4.18 -45.67 65.86
CA VAL A 50 3.12 -44.95 66.58
C VAL A 50 3.61 -43.58 67.02
N LEU A 51 2.79 -42.56 66.82
CA LEU A 51 3.10 -41.20 67.20
C LEU A 51 2.86 -41.04 68.70
N VAL A 52 3.91 -40.76 69.46
CA VAL A 52 3.83 -40.46 70.89
C VAL A 52 3.67 -38.95 71.03
N VAL A 53 2.60 -38.50 71.70
CA VAL A 53 2.22 -37.08 71.79
C VAL A 53 2.11 -36.64 73.24
N GLY A 54 2.89 -35.63 73.61
CA GLY A 54 2.84 -34.95 74.90
C GLY A 54 1.75 -33.88 75.00
N ALA A 55 1.14 -33.76 76.17
CA ALA A 55 0.07 -32.82 76.49
C ALA A 55 0.19 -32.32 77.95
N PRO A 56 1.13 -31.39 78.25
CA PRO A 56 1.58 -31.10 79.61
C PRO A 56 0.53 -30.50 80.55
N GLU A 57 -0.52 -29.85 80.05
CA GLU A 57 -1.61 -29.34 80.91
C GLU A 57 -2.90 -30.16 80.80
N SER A 58 -2.85 -31.34 80.17
CA SER A 58 -4.02 -32.20 80.04
C SER A 58 -4.48 -32.75 81.41
N GLU A 59 -5.80 -32.88 81.56
CA GLU A 59 -6.39 -33.59 82.70
C GLU A 59 -6.36 -35.10 82.38
N THR A 60 -5.61 -35.86 83.17
CA THR A 60 -5.43 -37.31 82.94
C THR A 60 -6.71 -38.11 83.14
N THR A 61 -6.92 -39.13 82.30
CA THR A 61 -7.98 -40.14 82.50
C THR A 61 -7.58 -41.24 83.48
N ASN A 62 -6.34 -41.22 84.01
CA ASN A 62 -5.83 -42.25 84.91
C ASN A 62 -6.58 -42.24 86.26
N PRO A 63 -7.33 -43.31 86.62
CA PRO A 63 -8.10 -43.36 87.86
C PRO A 63 -7.23 -43.36 89.13
N ASN A 64 -5.91 -43.60 89.02
CA ASN A 64 -4.95 -43.50 90.12
C ASN A 64 -4.61 -42.05 90.49
N LEU A 65 -4.77 -41.11 89.56
CA LEU A 65 -4.41 -39.69 89.69
C LEU A 65 -5.63 -38.78 89.91
N ARG A 66 -6.79 -39.37 90.26
CA ARG A 66 -8.07 -38.68 90.39
C ARG A 66 -8.02 -37.58 91.46
N GLY A 67 -8.37 -36.35 91.06
CA GLY A 67 -8.37 -35.17 91.94
C GLY A 67 -7.12 -34.28 91.81
N ILE A 68 -6.10 -34.75 91.11
CA ILE A 68 -4.90 -33.98 90.79
C ILE A 68 -5.19 -33.14 89.53
N ARG A 69 -5.12 -31.81 89.66
CA ARG A 69 -5.47 -30.87 88.59
C ARG A 69 -4.31 -30.67 87.61
N ARG A 70 -4.56 -30.88 86.31
CA ARG A 70 -3.61 -30.74 85.20
C ARG A 70 -2.22 -31.35 85.47
N PRO A 71 -2.10 -32.65 85.81
CA PRO A 71 -0.78 -33.28 85.94
C PRO A 71 -0.04 -33.34 84.58
N GLY A 72 -0.78 -33.31 83.47
CA GLY A 72 -0.29 -33.58 82.12
C GLY A 72 -0.56 -35.04 81.70
N ALA A 73 -0.46 -35.31 80.41
CA ALA A 73 -0.66 -36.63 79.83
C ALA A 73 0.28 -36.88 78.65
N VAL A 74 0.53 -38.16 78.38
CA VAL A 74 1.16 -38.65 77.15
C VAL A 74 0.18 -39.58 76.44
N TYR A 75 0.02 -39.41 75.14
CA TYR A 75 -0.85 -40.21 74.29
C TYR A 75 -0.02 -41.00 73.28
N VAL A 76 -0.51 -42.17 72.89
CA VAL A 76 -0.02 -42.93 71.73
C VAL A 76 -1.12 -42.90 70.67
N CYS A 77 -0.79 -42.39 69.50
CA CYS A 77 -1.69 -42.14 68.38
C CYS A 77 -1.34 -43.05 67.19
N SER A 78 -2.36 -43.55 66.49
CA SER A 78 -2.18 -44.32 65.27
C SER A 78 -1.86 -43.39 64.12
N VAL A 79 -0.74 -43.60 63.42
CA VAL A 79 -0.33 -42.75 62.28
C VAL A 79 -1.36 -42.71 61.14
N ASN A 80 -2.12 -43.78 60.93
CA ASN A 80 -2.98 -43.97 59.76
C ASN A 80 -4.48 -43.74 60.05
N LYS A 81 -4.84 -43.39 61.30
CA LYS A 81 -6.23 -43.18 61.72
C LYS A 81 -6.28 -42.14 62.84
N PRO A 82 -7.27 -41.22 62.89
CA PRO A 82 -7.37 -40.16 63.91
C PRO A 82 -7.82 -40.70 65.28
N THR A 83 -7.05 -41.62 65.85
CA THR A 83 -7.32 -42.35 67.10
C THR A 83 -6.09 -42.28 68.00
N CYS A 84 -6.28 -41.83 69.24
CA CYS A 84 -5.23 -41.75 70.26
C CYS A 84 -5.68 -42.43 71.56
N ARG A 85 -4.73 -42.96 72.33
CA ARG A 85 -4.95 -43.60 73.63
C ARG A 85 -3.96 -43.03 74.64
N GLU A 86 -4.44 -42.66 75.83
CA GLU A 86 -3.58 -42.17 76.91
C GLU A 86 -2.70 -43.29 77.49
N VAL A 87 -1.45 -42.96 77.83
CA VAL A 87 -0.51 -43.87 78.49
C VAL A 87 -0.56 -43.64 79.99
N HIS A 88 -1.23 -44.52 80.73
CA HIS A 88 -1.28 -44.47 82.19
C HIS A 88 0.04 -44.97 82.79
N VAL A 89 0.95 -44.02 83.09
CA VAL A 89 2.29 -44.31 83.62
C VAL A 89 2.26 -44.61 85.12
N ASP A 90 1.50 -43.85 85.93
CA ASP A 90 1.32 -44.20 87.35
C ASP A 90 0.31 -45.35 87.50
N LYS A 91 0.86 -46.53 87.77
CA LYS A 91 0.14 -47.80 87.95
C LYS A 91 -0.18 -48.12 89.41
N LYS A 92 0.27 -47.30 90.38
CA LYS A 92 -0.02 -47.49 91.81
C LYS A 92 -1.26 -46.71 92.19
N ARG A 93 -2.07 -47.24 93.11
CA ARG A 93 -3.40 -46.70 93.41
C ARG A 93 -3.37 -45.71 94.58
N GLY A 94 -3.58 -44.43 94.25
CA GLY A 94 -3.77 -43.35 95.22
C GLY A 94 -2.50 -42.55 95.48
N ASN A 95 -2.60 -41.24 95.30
CA ASN A 95 -1.55 -40.26 95.63
C ASN A 95 -1.65 -39.74 97.07
N GLU A 96 -2.46 -40.38 97.91
CA GLU A 96 -2.87 -39.90 99.23
C GLU A 96 -2.61 -40.98 100.30
N HIS A 97 -2.04 -40.59 101.44
CA HIS A 97 -1.99 -41.45 102.62
C HIS A 97 -3.07 -41.05 103.61
N ARG A 98 -3.65 -42.03 104.31
CA ARG A 98 -4.48 -41.75 105.48
C ARG A 98 -3.60 -41.27 106.62
N LEU A 99 -3.84 -40.06 107.09
CA LEU A 99 -3.40 -39.59 108.41
C LEU A 99 -4.56 -39.76 109.39
N ASN A 100 -4.37 -40.64 110.38
CA ASN A 100 -5.28 -40.90 111.50
C ASN A 100 -6.79 -41.03 111.13
N GLY A 101 -7.08 -41.92 110.18
CA GLY A 101 -8.41 -42.51 109.98
C GLY A 101 -9.41 -41.71 109.15
N SER A 102 -9.42 -40.38 109.23
CA SER A 102 -10.40 -39.52 108.54
C SER A 102 -9.79 -38.55 107.50
N THR A 103 -8.51 -38.17 107.64
CA THR A 103 -7.88 -37.20 106.72
C THR A 103 -7.04 -37.93 105.66
N LEU A 104 -7.37 -37.71 104.39
CA LEU A 104 -6.49 -38.03 103.27
C LEU A 104 -5.57 -36.84 103.03
N ALA A 105 -4.27 -37.07 102.97
CA ALA A 105 -3.28 -36.05 102.66
C ALA A 105 -2.45 -36.50 101.43
N PRO A 106 -2.24 -35.63 100.43
CA PRO A 106 -1.40 -35.95 99.28
C PRO A 106 0.05 -36.22 99.73
N ILE A 107 0.64 -37.30 99.22
CA ILE A 107 2.01 -37.73 99.51
C ILE A 107 3.02 -36.89 98.70
N GLU A 108 2.64 -36.56 97.47
CA GLU A 108 3.44 -35.83 96.49
C GLU A 108 2.53 -34.78 95.82
N ASP A 109 2.96 -33.52 95.69
CA ASP A 109 2.21 -32.57 94.87
C ASP A 109 2.46 -32.88 93.39
N LYS A 110 1.38 -33.28 92.71
CA LYS A 110 1.35 -33.68 91.30
C LYS A 110 0.54 -32.73 90.42
N ALA A 111 0.00 -31.65 90.98
CA ALA A 111 -0.73 -30.66 90.19
C ALA A 111 0.25 -29.86 89.31
N TYR A 112 -0.14 -29.57 88.06
CA TYR A 112 0.68 -28.79 87.11
C TYR A 112 2.12 -29.32 86.91
N GLN A 113 2.35 -30.63 87.00
CA GLN A 113 3.69 -31.22 86.80
C GLN A 113 4.20 -31.21 85.35
N PHE A 114 3.42 -30.69 84.39
CA PHE A 114 3.80 -30.58 82.98
C PHE A 114 4.18 -31.96 82.36
N PHE A 115 3.51 -33.04 82.78
CA PHE A 115 3.82 -34.39 82.32
C PHE A 115 3.53 -34.54 80.80
N GLY A 116 4.57 -34.85 80.02
CA GLY A 116 4.53 -34.78 78.55
C GLY A 116 5.01 -33.46 77.96
N ALA A 117 5.65 -32.57 78.74
CA ALA A 117 6.38 -31.41 78.20
C ALA A 117 7.57 -31.82 77.31
N THR A 118 8.16 -32.99 77.56
CA THR A 118 9.11 -33.64 76.66
C THR A 118 8.73 -35.10 76.45
N VAL A 119 8.97 -35.59 75.23
CA VAL A 119 8.82 -36.97 74.79
C VAL A 119 10.02 -37.26 73.89
N VAL A 120 10.71 -38.37 74.15
CA VAL A 120 11.80 -38.90 73.31
C VAL A 120 11.70 -40.42 73.34
N SER A 121 11.70 -41.04 72.16
CA SER A 121 11.86 -42.47 71.94
C SER A 121 13.31 -42.79 71.61
N ASN A 122 13.75 -44.01 71.89
CA ASN A 122 15.14 -44.43 71.64
C ASN A 122 15.17 -45.49 70.53
N ASN A 123 15.42 -45.04 69.31
CA ASN A 123 15.64 -45.89 68.14
C ASN A 123 17.14 -46.22 68.00
N LYS A 124 17.49 -47.49 67.77
CA LYS A 124 18.85 -48.07 67.97
C LYS A 124 19.95 -47.61 66.98
N HIS A 125 19.80 -46.50 66.26
CA HIS A 125 20.64 -46.16 65.10
C HIS A 125 21.28 -44.75 65.09
N ASP A 126 21.42 -44.10 66.25
CA ASP A 126 22.30 -42.93 66.36
C ASP A 126 23.79 -43.32 66.31
N LYS A 127 24.51 -42.78 65.32
CA LYS A 127 25.96 -42.97 65.15
C LYS A 127 26.68 -41.63 64.92
N LEU A 128 26.74 -40.83 65.98
CA LEU A 128 27.41 -39.52 66.03
C LEU A 128 28.89 -39.61 65.61
N LEU A 129 29.23 -38.96 64.50
CA LEU A 129 30.59 -38.76 63.97
C LEU A 129 30.64 -37.42 63.24
N GLY A 130 31.51 -36.50 63.66
CA GLY A 130 31.78 -35.25 62.93
C GLY A 130 32.27 -34.10 63.80
N VAL A 131 33.13 -33.25 63.22
CA VAL A 131 33.47 -31.90 63.72
C VAL A 131 32.79 -30.89 62.79
N PHE A 132 32.26 -29.81 63.35
CA PHE A 132 31.47 -28.81 62.60
C PHE A 132 32.35 -27.76 61.92
N ASP A 133 32.98 -28.12 60.80
CA ASP A 133 33.88 -27.22 60.04
C ASP A 133 33.16 -26.17 59.16
N ARG A 134 31.83 -26.24 59.02
CA ARG A 134 31.02 -25.26 58.26
C ARG A 134 29.73 -24.91 59.01
N THR A 135 29.40 -23.62 59.02
CA THR A 135 28.12 -23.09 59.50
C THR A 135 27.30 -22.55 58.34
N SER A 136 25.97 -22.54 58.48
CA SER A 136 25.04 -21.92 57.55
C SER A 136 23.95 -21.20 58.33
N VAL A 137 23.58 -19.98 57.90
CA VAL A 137 22.62 -19.14 58.60
C VAL A 137 21.43 -18.90 57.68
N ILE A 138 20.30 -19.51 58.02
CA ILE A 138 19.05 -19.46 57.25
C ILE A 138 18.08 -18.55 57.99
N VAL A 139 17.54 -17.54 57.30
CA VAL A 139 16.61 -16.56 57.87
C VAL A 139 15.19 -16.86 57.40
N GLY A 140 14.24 -16.92 58.34
CA GLY A 140 12.84 -17.16 58.03
C GLY A 140 12.17 -15.97 57.33
N GLU A 141 11.26 -16.27 56.42
CA GLU A 141 10.50 -15.30 55.62
C GLU A 141 9.54 -14.44 56.48
N ASP A 142 8.76 -15.08 57.35
CA ASP A 142 7.70 -14.41 58.12
C ASP A 142 8.24 -13.69 59.37
N GLN A 143 8.20 -12.35 59.38
CA GLN A 143 8.56 -11.55 60.56
C GLN A 143 7.67 -11.94 61.76
N TRP A 144 8.29 -12.14 62.93
CA TRP A 144 7.66 -12.68 64.16
C TRP A 144 7.18 -14.14 64.07
N GLY A 145 7.32 -14.83 62.94
CA GLY A 145 6.85 -16.21 62.76
C GLY A 145 7.56 -17.27 63.62
N ARG A 146 8.72 -16.90 64.22
CA ARG A 146 9.64 -17.76 64.97
C ARG A 146 10.11 -18.99 64.17
N PHE A 147 10.58 -18.75 62.95
CA PHE A 147 11.33 -19.76 62.20
C PHE A 147 12.51 -20.29 63.03
N GLY A 148 12.68 -21.61 63.07
CA GLY A 148 13.69 -22.26 63.92
C GLY A 148 13.23 -22.53 65.36
N PHE A 149 11.93 -22.38 65.68
CA PHE A 149 11.39 -22.69 67.01
C PHE A 149 11.43 -24.19 67.33
N SER A 150 11.24 -25.04 66.31
CA SER A 150 11.47 -26.47 66.39
C SER A 150 12.20 -26.98 65.14
N LEU A 151 12.96 -28.06 65.29
CA LEU A 151 13.81 -28.66 64.26
C LEU A 151 13.75 -30.18 64.37
N ALA A 152 13.67 -30.88 63.25
CA ALA A 152 13.82 -32.34 63.18
C ALA A 152 14.59 -32.74 61.92
N ALA A 153 15.48 -33.72 62.05
CA ALA A 153 16.04 -34.41 60.88
C ALA A 153 14.92 -35.17 60.17
N ALA A 154 14.88 -35.07 58.84
CA ALA A 154 13.87 -35.75 58.03
C ALA A 154 14.40 -37.08 57.46
N GLY A 155 15.73 -37.24 57.37
CA GLY A 155 16.37 -38.19 56.46
C GLY A 155 16.50 -37.58 55.05
N ASP A 156 17.01 -38.35 54.11
CA ASP A 156 17.01 -38.02 52.68
C ASP A 156 15.57 -38.18 52.13
N LEU A 157 14.86 -37.07 51.87
CA LEU A 157 13.46 -37.10 51.40
C LEU A 157 13.38 -37.18 49.88
N ASN A 158 14.23 -36.47 49.15
CA ASN A 158 14.21 -36.45 47.68
C ASN A 158 15.02 -37.59 47.03
N GLN A 159 15.72 -38.40 47.83
CA GLN A 159 16.60 -39.50 47.43
C GLN A 159 17.79 -39.05 46.57
N ASP A 160 18.32 -37.84 46.86
CA ASP A 160 19.48 -37.26 46.15
C ASP A 160 20.85 -37.61 46.78
N GLY A 161 20.84 -38.28 47.94
CA GLY A 161 22.01 -38.70 48.69
C GLY A 161 22.40 -37.80 49.86
N TYR A 162 21.66 -36.71 50.13
CA TYR A 162 21.90 -35.81 51.25
C TYR A 162 20.73 -35.85 52.26
N ASN A 163 21.03 -35.62 53.55
CA ASN A 163 20.00 -35.60 54.59
C ASN A 163 19.31 -34.23 54.66
N ASP A 164 17.99 -34.27 54.74
CA ASP A 164 17.12 -33.11 54.83
C ASP A 164 16.65 -32.88 56.27
N PHE A 165 16.04 -31.71 56.51
CA PHE A 165 15.43 -31.39 57.79
C PHE A 165 14.19 -30.49 57.67
N VAL A 166 13.41 -30.53 58.75
CA VAL A 166 12.13 -29.84 58.92
C VAL A 166 12.32 -28.69 59.92
N VAL A 167 11.83 -27.50 59.58
CA VAL A 167 11.87 -26.30 60.44
C VAL A 167 10.46 -25.85 60.78
N GLY A 168 10.14 -25.81 62.08
CA GLY A 168 8.88 -25.29 62.58
C GLY A 168 8.89 -23.78 62.84
N ALA A 169 7.78 -23.12 62.52
CA ALA A 169 7.56 -21.68 62.73
C ALA A 169 6.12 -21.43 63.21
N PRO A 170 5.83 -21.56 64.53
CA PRO A 170 4.47 -21.61 65.06
C PRO A 170 3.60 -20.37 64.84
N TYR A 171 4.16 -19.24 64.41
CA TYR A 171 3.41 -17.99 64.18
C TYR A 171 3.56 -17.44 62.76
N ALA A 172 4.10 -18.26 61.84
CA ALA A 172 4.23 -17.96 60.42
C ALA A 172 2.89 -18.06 59.66
N GLY A 173 2.90 -17.62 58.39
CA GLY A 173 1.71 -17.52 57.55
C GLY A 173 0.81 -16.32 57.90
N LYS A 174 -0.07 -15.95 56.95
CA LYS A 174 -0.88 -14.70 57.01
C LYS A 174 -1.72 -14.57 58.28
N ASP A 175 -2.38 -15.65 58.69
CA ASP A 175 -3.25 -15.69 59.87
C ASP A 175 -2.49 -16.00 61.18
N LYS A 176 -1.15 -16.11 61.13
CA LYS A 176 -0.28 -16.53 62.25
C LYS A 176 -0.67 -17.86 62.89
N VAL A 177 -1.30 -18.73 62.09
CA VAL A 177 -1.66 -20.12 62.44
C VAL A 177 -0.43 -21.00 62.61
N GLY A 178 0.69 -20.64 61.97
CA GLY A 178 1.95 -21.37 61.97
C GLY A 178 2.22 -22.08 60.65
N ALA A 179 3.50 -22.30 60.36
CA ALA A 179 3.97 -23.00 59.17
C ALA A 179 5.13 -23.94 59.48
N VAL A 180 5.33 -24.92 58.62
CA VAL A 180 6.47 -25.83 58.62
C VAL A 180 7.19 -25.72 57.27
N TYR A 181 8.52 -25.70 57.30
CA TYR A 181 9.38 -25.50 56.13
C TYR A 181 10.28 -26.73 55.94
N ILE A 182 10.41 -27.19 54.70
CA ILE A 182 11.30 -28.31 54.33
C ILE A 182 12.56 -27.76 53.67
N MET A 183 13.71 -28.21 54.16
CA MET A 183 15.03 -27.74 53.76
C MET A 183 15.86 -28.93 53.26
N HIS A 184 16.06 -29.04 51.94
CA HIS A 184 16.91 -30.12 51.41
C HIS A 184 18.40 -29.87 51.64
N GLY A 185 19.13 -30.95 51.85
CA GLY A 185 20.59 -31.01 51.78
C GLY A 185 21.12 -30.82 50.36
N THR A 186 22.45 -30.69 50.25
CA THR A 186 23.22 -30.74 48.99
C THR A 186 24.68 -31.10 49.32
N LYS A 187 25.48 -31.41 48.28
CA LYS A 187 26.94 -31.58 48.41
C LYS A 187 27.68 -30.39 49.05
N ASP A 188 27.17 -29.17 48.89
CA ASP A 188 27.87 -27.94 49.26
C ASP A 188 27.44 -27.42 50.65
N GLY A 189 26.35 -27.95 51.20
CA GLY A 189 25.70 -27.51 52.43
C GLY A 189 24.17 -27.58 52.33
N VAL A 190 23.47 -26.69 53.02
CA VAL A 190 22.00 -26.63 53.02
C VAL A 190 21.49 -25.60 52.00
N ARG A 191 20.39 -25.92 51.29
CA ARG A 191 19.68 -24.95 50.43
C ARG A 191 19.16 -23.78 51.27
N GLN A 192 19.56 -22.55 50.94
CA GLN A 192 19.19 -21.35 51.71
C GLN A 192 17.70 -21.00 51.63
N LYS A 193 17.02 -21.39 50.55
CA LYS A 193 15.57 -21.28 50.40
C LYS A 193 14.93 -22.66 50.61
N TYR A 194 13.83 -22.68 51.36
CA TYR A 194 12.98 -23.86 51.54
C TYR A 194 12.48 -24.39 50.19
N THR A 195 12.21 -25.70 50.13
CA THR A 195 11.63 -26.35 48.93
C THR A 195 10.13 -26.58 49.05
N GLN A 196 9.63 -26.80 50.27
CA GLN A 196 8.19 -26.82 50.58
C GLN A 196 7.89 -25.93 51.80
N LYS A 197 6.79 -25.17 51.77
CA LYS A 197 6.20 -24.45 52.91
C LYS A 197 4.77 -24.95 53.12
N ILE A 198 4.51 -25.54 54.28
CA ILE A 198 3.21 -26.10 54.67
C ILE A 198 2.58 -25.14 55.68
N GLU A 199 1.52 -24.44 55.31
CA GLU A 199 0.79 -23.54 56.22
C GLU A 199 -0.31 -24.30 56.97
N GLY A 200 -0.35 -24.17 58.30
CA GLY A 200 -1.28 -24.94 59.15
C GLY A 200 -2.76 -24.67 58.89
N GLY A 201 -3.09 -23.55 58.23
CA GLY A 201 -4.45 -23.22 57.81
C GLY A 201 -5.05 -24.23 56.82
N ALA A 202 -4.22 -24.93 56.05
CA ALA A 202 -4.65 -26.00 55.13
C ALA A 202 -5.38 -27.15 55.85
N PHE A 203 -5.04 -27.41 57.12
CA PHE A 203 -5.64 -28.47 57.94
C PHE A 203 -6.84 -27.98 58.77
N GLY A 204 -7.35 -26.77 58.48
CA GLY A 204 -8.63 -26.26 58.96
C GLY A 204 -8.56 -25.16 60.03
N PRO A 205 -9.67 -24.41 60.22
CA PRO A 205 -9.69 -23.12 60.92
C PRO A 205 -9.55 -23.20 62.46
N ARG A 206 -9.23 -24.37 63.01
CA ARG A 206 -8.94 -24.58 64.43
C ARG A 206 -7.45 -24.74 64.73
N MET A 207 -6.61 -24.88 63.70
CA MET A 207 -5.16 -24.96 63.86
C MET A 207 -4.59 -23.64 64.41
N LYS A 208 -3.63 -23.77 65.32
CA LYS A 208 -2.85 -22.69 65.93
C LYS A 208 -1.50 -23.25 66.37
N SER A 209 -0.44 -22.45 66.33
CA SER A 209 0.92 -22.89 66.68
C SER A 209 1.42 -24.07 65.82
N PHE A 210 1.02 -24.16 64.55
CA PHE A 210 1.44 -25.23 63.65
C PHE A 210 2.96 -25.13 63.38
N GLY A 211 3.71 -26.19 63.66
CA GLY A 211 5.18 -26.14 63.73
C GLY A 211 5.75 -25.75 65.11
N PHE A 212 4.97 -25.80 66.19
CA PHE A 212 5.49 -25.67 67.55
C PHE A 212 6.42 -26.83 67.94
N ALA A 213 6.10 -28.04 67.47
CA ALA A 213 6.95 -29.22 67.53
C ALA A 213 6.91 -29.96 66.18
N VAL A 214 8.01 -30.61 65.80
CA VAL A 214 8.16 -31.42 64.59
C VAL A 214 9.01 -32.66 64.90
N ALA A 215 8.77 -33.75 64.18
CA ALA A 215 9.58 -34.98 64.17
C ALA A 215 9.62 -35.54 62.74
N GLY A 216 10.62 -36.37 62.42
CA GLY A 216 10.85 -36.93 61.10
C GLY A 216 11.84 -38.10 61.15
N GLY A 217 12.37 -38.54 60.01
CA GLY A 217 13.36 -39.62 59.95
C GLY A 217 12.80 -41.04 60.10
N VAL A 218 11.50 -41.23 59.95
CA VAL A 218 10.80 -42.52 60.06
C VAL A 218 9.84 -42.69 58.89
N ASP A 219 9.91 -43.82 58.19
CA ASP A 219 8.93 -44.24 57.17
C ASP A 219 7.64 -44.72 57.89
N ILE A 220 6.49 -44.21 57.48
CA ILE A 220 5.21 -44.34 58.20
C ILE A 220 4.23 -45.25 57.46
N ASP A 221 4.16 -45.13 56.14
CA ASP A 221 3.30 -45.93 55.26
C ASP A 221 4.03 -47.12 54.62
N GLY A 222 5.35 -47.22 54.79
CA GLY A 222 6.19 -48.29 54.27
C GLY A 222 6.51 -48.14 52.79
N ASN A 223 6.46 -46.91 52.26
CA ASN A 223 6.62 -46.66 50.83
C ASN A 223 8.10 -46.68 50.36
N GLY A 224 9.05 -46.83 51.28
CA GLY A 224 10.48 -46.90 51.00
C GLY A 224 11.15 -45.53 51.02
N MET A 225 10.80 -44.71 52.02
CA MET A 225 11.36 -43.39 52.31
C MET A 225 11.76 -43.37 53.80
N PRO A 226 12.89 -44.02 54.19
CA PRO A 226 14.03 -44.36 53.33
C PRO A 226 14.06 -45.82 52.83
N GLY A 227 14.43 -46.02 51.55
CA GLY A 227 15.04 -47.28 51.10
C GLY A 227 14.59 -47.92 49.77
N LYS A 228 13.45 -47.52 49.17
CA LYS A 228 13.04 -47.81 47.77
C LYS A 228 11.59 -47.38 47.48
N GLY A 229 11.40 -46.24 46.82
CA GLY A 229 10.09 -45.83 46.28
C GLY A 229 9.64 -46.69 45.10
N ASP A 230 8.51 -47.39 45.24
CA ASP A 230 7.96 -48.25 44.18
C ASP A 230 7.13 -47.45 43.16
N THR A 231 7.78 -46.49 42.49
CA THR A 231 7.15 -45.65 41.47
C THR A 231 6.56 -46.52 40.34
N PRO A 232 5.38 -46.17 39.78
CA PRO A 232 4.78 -46.89 38.66
C PRO A 232 5.76 -47.13 37.49
N ASN A 233 5.59 -48.25 36.81
CA ASN A 233 6.40 -48.59 35.64
C ASN A 233 6.09 -47.68 34.45
N ASP A 234 4.90 -47.09 34.39
CA ASP A 234 4.46 -46.16 33.36
C ASP A 234 3.67 -44.96 33.95
N LEU A 235 3.95 -43.77 33.43
CA LEU A 235 3.33 -42.50 33.83
C LEU A 235 3.01 -41.66 32.59
N GLU A 236 2.00 -40.80 32.67
CA GLU A 236 1.57 -39.94 31.57
C GLU A 236 1.94 -38.47 31.88
N PHE A 237 2.54 -37.80 30.90
CA PHE A 237 2.99 -36.41 30.97
C PHE A 237 2.40 -35.63 29.79
N VAL A 238 2.25 -34.31 29.95
CA VAL A 238 1.95 -33.40 28.85
C VAL A 238 3.22 -32.61 28.50
N LEU A 239 3.64 -32.71 27.24
CA LEU A 239 4.71 -31.90 26.67
C LEU A 239 4.10 -30.74 25.90
N ARG A 240 4.27 -29.51 26.37
CA ARG A 240 3.84 -28.29 25.67
C ARG A 240 5.02 -27.69 24.91
N TYR A 241 4.90 -27.62 23.59
CA TYR A 241 5.89 -27.06 22.67
C TYR A 241 5.43 -25.67 22.22
N ASN A 242 6.28 -24.66 22.36
CA ASN A 242 6.02 -23.28 21.97
C ASN A 242 7.07 -22.82 20.92
N LEU A 243 6.65 -22.04 19.92
CA LEU A 243 7.49 -21.52 18.84
C LEU A 243 7.33 -20.01 18.67
N ASP A 244 8.45 -19.30 18.76
CA ASP A 244 8.57 -17.86 18.50
C ASP A 244 7.62 -16.97 19.33
N ASP A 245 7.18 -17.47 20.50
CA ASP A 245 6.23 -16.80 21.41
C ASP A 245 6.71 -15.41 21.89
N HIS A 246 8.01 -15.12 21.80
CA HIS A 246 8.60 -13.81 22.07
C HIS A 246 8.25 -12.76 20.98
N SER A 247 7.87 -13.19 19.78
CA SER A 247 7.48 -12.31 18.68
C SER A 247 5.99 -11.94 18.76
N PRO A 248 5.59 -10.68 18.45
CA PRO A 248 4.18 -10.33 18.33
C PRO A 248 3.46 -11.17 17.26
N GLU A 249 4.14 -11.49 16.15
CA GLU A 249 3.68 -12.44 15.13
C GLU A 249 4.68 -13.61 15.01
N PRO A 250 4.29 -14.88 15.29
CA PRO A 250 5.22 -16.00 15.28
C PRO A 250 5.74 -16.27 13.86
N ARG A 251 7.05 -16.37 13.72
CA ARG A 251 7.69 -16.60 12.42
C ARG A 251 7.84 -18.08 12.08
N ALA A 252 7.52 -18.99 13.00
CA ALA A 252 7.53 -20.43 12.81
C ALA A 252 6.27 -21.11 13.36
N TYR A 253 5.82 -22.17 12.67
CA TYR A 253 4.55 -22.86 12.93
C TYR A 253 4.69 -24.38 12.81
N PHE A 254 3.86 -25.13 13.55
CA PHE A 254 3.79 -26.58 13.45
C PHE A 254 2.95 -27.03 12.24
N LEU A 255 3.31 -28.17 11.63
CA LEU A 255 2.61 -28.67 10.44
C LEU A 255 1.27 -29.32 10.82
N GLN A 256 0.17 -28.71 10.40
CA GLN A 256 -1.21 -29.17 10.65
C GLN A 256 -1.47 -30.64 10.22
N LYS A 257 -0.77 -31.13 9.19
CA LYS A 257 -0.85 -32.53 8.74
C LYS A 257 -0.24 -33.52 9.74
N ASP A 258 0.82 -33.10 10.45
CA ASP A 258 1.51 -33.93 11.44
C ASP A 258 0.65 -33.99 12.72
N ILE A 259 0.07 -32.86 13.13
CA ILE A 259 -0.91 -32.76 14.22
C ILE A 259 -2.12 -33.66 13.93
N LYS A 260 -2.71 -33.59 12.73
CA LYS A 260 -3.84 -34.45 12.34
C LYS A 260 -3.49 -35.94 12.22
N SER A 261 -2.20 -36.29 12.13
CA SER A 261 -1.74 -37.70 12.05
C SER A 261 -1.55 -38.36 13.42
N ASP A 262 -1.39 -37.57 14.49
CA ASP A 262 -1.01 -38.04 15.82
C ASP A 262 -2.07 -37.63 16.86
N ARG A 263 -2.86 -38.61 17.32
CA ARG A 263 -4.01 -38.38 18.21
C ARG A 263 -3.62 -37.90 19.62
N ASP A 264 -2.35 -38.03 19.98
CA ASP A 264 -1.86 -37.58 21.28
C ASP A 264 -1.48 -36.08 21.27
N ILE A 265 -1.45 -35.45 20.09
CA ILE A 265 -1.20 -34.01 19.90
C ILE A 265 -2.52 -33.23 19.84
N THR A 266 -2.59 -32.12 20.56
CA THR A 266 -3.68 -31.15 20.56
C THR A 266 -3.15 -29.72 20.41
N ILE A 267 -3.85 -28.85 19.69
CA ILE A 267 -3.50 -27.43 19.57
C ILE A 267 -3.86 -26.72 20.87
N ALA A 268 -2.91 -25.97 21.46
CA ALA A 268 -3.15 -25.24 22.69
C ALA A 268 -4.10 -24.04 22.44
N LYS A 269 -4.93 -23.69 23.44
CA LYS A 269 -5.91 -22.59 23.32
C LYS A 269 -5.28 -21.21 23.10
N GLU A 270 -4.02 -21.05 23.48
CA GLU A 270 -3.23 -19.82 23.37
C GLU A 270 -2.51 -19.68 22.01
N SER A 271 -2.56 -20.71 21.17
CA SER A 271 -2.01 -20.67 19.81
C SER A 271 -2.72 -19.58 18.98
N LYS A 272 -1.95 -18.65 18.41
CA LYS A 272 -2.49 -17.43 17.77
C LYS A 272 -3.33 -17.72 16.53
N THR A 273 -3.06 -18.84 15.84
CA THR A 273 -3.94 -19.38 14.79
C THR A 273 -4.22 -20.86 15.02
N LYS A 274 -5.28 -21.38 14.38
CA LYS A 274 -5.66 -22.80 14.42
C LYS A 274 -5.12 -23.60 13.24
N ASP A 275 -4.86 -22.96 12.10
CA ASP A 275 -4.42 -23.62 10.87
C ASP A 275 -2.90 -23.67 10.73
N HIS A 276 -2.23 -22.67 11.31
CA HIS A 276 -0.78 -22.61 11.49
C HIS A 276 -0.49 -22.36 12.99
N PRO A 277 -0.54 -23.41 13.82
CA PRO A 277 -0.39 -23.24 15.26
C PRO A 277 1.08 -23.05 15.67
N ASN A 278 1.34 -22.06 16.54
CA ASN A 278 2.66 -21.83 17.15
C ASN A 278 2.82 -22.54 18.51
N VAL A 279 1.73 -23.02 19.11
CA VAL A 279 1.75 -23.78 20.37
C VAL A 279 0.96 -25.08 20.24
N ILE A 280 1.57 -26.21 20.61
CA ILE A 280 0.93 -27.53 20.68
C ILE A 280 1.25 -28.25 21.99
N GLU A 281 0.33 -29.09 22.42
CA GLU A 281 0.44 -29.96 23.60
C GLU A 281 0.40 -31.41 23.16
N LYS A 282 1.27 -32.26 23.70
CA LYS A 282 1.32 -33.69 23.41
C LYS A 282 1.29 -34.52 24.68
N ARG A 283 0.31 -35.42 24.81
CA ARG A 283 0.33 -36.47 25.85
C ARG A 283 1.38 -37.51 25.50
N VAL A 284 2.20 -37.89 26.47
CA VAL A 284 3.24 -38.92 26.30
C VAL A 284 3.25 -39.86 27.50
N ARG A 285 3.17 -41.17 27.23
CA ARG A 285 3.31 -42.19 28.28
C ARG A 285 4.76 -42.63 28.36
N LEU A 286 5.46 -42.24 29.43
CA LEU A 286 6.85 -42.60 29.70
C LEU A 286 6.91 -43.90 30.51
N GLU A 287 8.03 -44.62 30.41
CA GLU A 287 8.26 -45.90 31.08
C GLU A 287 9.56 -45.86 31.89
N LYS A 288 9.56 -46.45 33.09
CA LYS A 288 10.70 -46.46 34.01
C LYS A 288 11.95 -47.04 33.33
N ASN A 289 13.07 -46.32 33.43
CA ASN A 289 14.36 -46.63 32.79
C ASN A 289 14.36 -46.73 31.24
N ARG A 290 13.31 -46.26 30.54
CA ARG A 290 13.20 -46.35 29.07
C ARG A 290 13.05 -44.97 28.42
N GLN A 291 14.14 -44.49 27.83
CA GLN A 291 14.13 -43.25 27.05
C GLN A 291 13.22 -43.37 25.82
N LYS A 292 12.36 -42.36 25.61
CA LYS A 292 11.55 -42.18 24.40
C LYS A 292 11.88 -40.83 23.79
N CYS A 293 12.12 -40.77 22.48
CA CYS A 293 12.42 -39.54 21.76
C CYS A 293 11.31 -39.25 20.75
N PHE A 294 10.77 -38.04 20.78
CA PHE A 294 9.73 -37.58 19.86
C PHE A 294 10.34 -36.60 18.84
N LYS A 295 9.95 -36.73 17.57
CA LYS A 295 10.37 -35.82 16.50
C LYS A 295 9.16 -35.02 16.05
N GLN A 296 9.18 -33.71 16.28
CA GLN A 296 8.19 -32.78 15.76
C GLN A 296 8.78 -31.98 14.60
N ARG A 297 7.97 -31.69 13.57
CA ARG A 297 8.34 -30.79 12.47
C ARG A 297 7.59 -29.48 12.59
N PHE A 298 8.29 -28.41 12.24
CA PHE A 298 7.80 -27.05 12.09
C PHE A 298 8.29 -26.48 10.74
N PHE A 299 7.77 -25.34 10.34
CA PHE A 299 8.21 -24.57 9.18
C PHE A 299 8.29 -23.08 9.53
N ALA A 300 9.20 -22.34 8.90
CA ALA A 300 9.23 -20.89 8.98
C ALA A 300 8.27 -20.28 7.96
N SER A 301 7.67 -19.12 8.28
CA SER A 301 6.78 -18.41 7.36
C SER A 301 7.57 -17.82 6.18
N ASN A 302 7.04 -17.94 4.96
CA ASN A 302 7.62 -17.28 3.79
C ASN A 302 7.40 -15.75 3.80
N THR A 303 6.47 -15.24 4.62
CA THR A 303 6.17 -13.80 4.76
C THR A 303 6.93 -13.11 5.90
N MET A 304 7.83 -13.81 6.61
CA MET A 304 8.54 -13.23 7.76
C MET A 304 9.42 -12.04 7.36
N ARG A 305 9.23 -10.90 8.03
CA ARG A 305 10.05 -9.69 7.87
C ARG A 305 11.37 -9.83 8.63
N ASP A 306 11.32 -10.00 9.95
CA ASP A 306 12.51 -10.19 10.78
C ASP A 306 13.16 -11.56 10.53
N LYS A 307 14.34 -11.54 9.91
CA LYS A 307 15.22 -12.70 9.66
C LYS A 307 16.54 -12.63 10.44
N LEU A 308 16.77 -11.57 11.20
CA LEU A 308 18.00 -11.35 11.96
C LEU A 308 17.87 -11.88 13.39
N SER A 309 16.72 -11.68 14.04
CA SER A 309 16.45 -12.28 15.34
C SER A 309 16.32 -13.80 15.20
N PRO A 310 16.98 -14.61 16.04
CA PRO A 310 16.82 -16.06 16.01
C PRO A 310 15.39 -16.45 16.41
N ILE A 311 14.94 -17.63 15.97
CA ILE A 311 13.63 -18.18 16.31
C ILE A 311 13.74 -18.92 17.65
N HIS A 312 13.07 -18.41 18.68
CA HIS A 312 13.07 -19.05 20.00
C HIS A 312 12.11 -20.24 20.03
N TRP A 313 12.48 -21.31 20.73
CA TRP A 313 11.58 -22.44 21.01
C TRP A 313 11.73 -22.92 22.45
N SER A 314 10.64 -23.40 23.03
CA SER A 314 10.65 -24.03 24.34
C SER A 314 9.76 -25.26 24.39
N VAL A 315 10.15 -26.22 25.22
CA VAL A 315 9.35 -27.41 25.55
C VAL A 315 9.26 -27.52 27.07
N ASN A 316 8.03 -27.36 27.57
CA ASN A 316 7.70 -27.48 28.98
C ASN A 316 7.06 -28.85 29.21
N TYR A 317 7.39 -29.52 30.31
CA TYR A 317 6.79 -30.80 30.66
C TYR A 317 6.04 -30.71 31.98
N THR A 318 4.80 -31.20 31.99
CA THR A 318 3.95 -31.22 33.18
C THR A 318 3.45 -32.63 33.47
N TYR A 319 3.26 -32.92 34.76
CA TYR A 319 2.58 -34.09 35.27
C TYR A 319 1.25 -33.63 35.88
N GLU A 320 0.12 -34.20 35.46
CA GLU A 320 -1.20 -33.83 35.98
C GLU A 320 -1.59 -34.79 37.10
N GLU A 321 -1.39 -34.37 38.36
CA GLU A 321 -1.74 -35.17 39.54
C GLU A 321 -3.23 -35.50 39.61
N SER A 322 -3.56 -36.71 40.07
CA SER A 322 -4.92 -37.06 40.45
C SER A 322 -5.46 -36.14 41.56
N ARG A 323 -6.77 -35.87 41.49
CA ARG A 323 -7.53 -35.15 42.52
C ARG A 323 -7.44 -35.81 43.90
N THR A 324 -7.12 -37.11 43.96
CA THR A 324 -6.93 -37.87 45.21
C THR A 324 -5.48 -37.98 45.66
N GLY A 325 -4.49 -37.53 44.86
CA GLY A 325 -3.05 -37.75 45.11
C GLY A 325 -2.69 -39.24 45.23
N LYS A 326 -3.46 -40.10 44.56
CA LYS A 326 -3.43 -41.56 44.74
C LYS A 326 -3.73 -42.29 43.45
N LEU A 327 -2.98 -43.36 43.25
CA LEU A 327 -3.06 -44.28 42.13
C LEU A 327 -4.13 -45.36 42.37
N SER A 328 -4.48 -46.08 41.30
CA SER A 328 -5.33 -47.28 41.39
C SER A 328 -4.67 -48.31 42.30
N GLY A 329 -5.31 -48.63 43.43
CA GLY A 329 -4.71 -49.46 44.49
C GLY A 329 -4.45 -48.73 45.81
N ASN A 330 -4.81 -47.45 45.94
CA ASN A 330 -4.67 -46.62 47.16
C ASN A 330 -3.21 -46.29 47.55
N GLN A 331 -2.25 -46.58 46.67
CA GLN A 331 -0.85 -46.13 46.73
C GLN A 331 -0.77 -44.62 46.46
N LEU A 332 0.17 -43.92 47.11
CA LEU A 332 0.46 -42.52 46.84
C LEU A 332 1.00 -42.30 45.42
N GLU A 333 0.68 -41.14 44.87
CA GLU A 333 1.09 -40.71 43.53
C GLU A 333 2.46 -40.00 43.55
N PRO A 334 3.34 -40.23 42.56
CA PRO A 334 4.66 -39.59 42.53
C PRO A 334 4.58 -38.08 42.26
N ALA A 335 5.42 -37.30 42.96
CA ALA A 335 5.62 -35.88 42.70
C ALA A 335 6.74 -35.64 41.66
N ILE A 336 6.72 -34.47 41.03
CA ILE A 336 7.76 -34.03 40.08
C ILE A 336 8.90 -33.32 40.84
N ASP A 337 10.14 -33.55 40.46
CA ASP A 337 11.29 -32.87 41.06
C ASP A 337 11.42 -31.44 40.51
N THR A 338 11.02 -30.47 41.32
CA THR A 338 11.12 -29.03 41.02
C THR A 338 12.51 -28.43 41.27
N THR A 339 13.52 -29.23 41.63
CA THR A 339 14.93 -28.79 41.63
C THR A 339 15.56 -28.86 40.24
N VAL A 340 14.94 -29.61 39.32
CA VAL A 340 15.27 -29.70 37.88
C VAL A 340 14.42 -28.70 37.07
N PRO A 341 14.95 -28.07 36.00
CA PRO A 341 14.16 -27.19 35.15
C PRO A 341 12.99 -27.91 34.45
N LEU A 342 11.76 -27.43 34.69
CA LEU A 342 10.53 -27.95 34.04
C LEU A 342 10.33 -27.47 32.59
N SER A 343 11.19 -26.57 32.12
CA SER A 343 11.25 -26.09 30.75
C SER A 343 12.65 -26.28 30.16
N PHE A 344 12.69 -26.64 28.87
CA PHE A 344 13.88 -26.62 28.04
C PHE A 344 13.71 -25.56 26.97
N GLU A 345 14.62 -24.60 26.91
CA GLU A 345 14.55 -23.46 25.98
C GLU A 345 15.83 -23.38 25.16
N ASN A 346 15.69 -23.07 23.87
CA ASN A 346 16.83 -22.86 22.98
C ASN A 346 16.42 -21.97 21.80
N LYS A 347 17.37 -21.63 20.94
CA LYS A 347 17.16 -20.78 19.75
C LYS A 347 17.59 -21.49 18.47
N ILE A 348 16.96 -21.13 17.37
CA ILE A 348 17.30 -21.53 16.01
C ILE A 348 17.75 -20.27 15.29
N ASN A 349 19.04 -20.17 14.99
CA ASN A 349 19.53 -19.11 14.12
C ASN A 349 18.99 -19.36 12.70
N ILE A 350 18.59 -18.30 12.02
CA ILE A 350 18.27 -18.33 10.59
C ILE A 350 19.60 -18.32 9.84
N ALA A 351 19.72 -19.11 8.77
CA ALA A 351 20.97 -19.22 8.02
C ALA A 351 21.15 -17.97 7.15
N ASN A 352 22.16 -17.18 7.49
CA ASN A 352 22.58 -15.99 6.75
C ASN A 352 23.80 -16.29 5.89
N ASN A 353 23.96 -15.63 4.75
CA ASN A 353 25.00 -15.91 3.76
C ASN A 353 26.23 -14.99 3.96
N CYS A 354 26.70 -14.87 5.21
CA CYS A 354 27.67 -13.86 5.68
C CYS A 354 29.06 -14.46 5.98
N GLY A 355 29.79 -14.86 4.93
CA GLY A 355 31.18 -15.28 5.05
C GLY A 355 31.46 -16.42 6.04
N LYS A 356 32.40 -16.16 6.97
CA LYS A 356 32.81 -17.07 8.07
C LYS A 356 32.79 -16.39 9.45
N ASP A 357 32.47 -15.11 9.43
CA ASP A 357 32.50 -14.11 10.48
C ASP A 357 31.08 -13.87 11.03
N ASP A 358 30.06 -14.38 10.33
CA ASP A 358 28.62 -14.16 10.55
C ASP A 358 28.18 -12.68 10.44
N VAL A 359 29.00 -11.81 9.82
CA VAL A 359 28.75 -10.37 9.60
C VAL A 359 28.66 -10.07 8.11
N CYS A 360 27.45 -9.86 7.59
CA CYS A 360 27.26 -9.56 6.17
C CYS A 360 27.68 -8.11 5.86
N VAL A 361 28.64 -7.95 4.96
CA VAL A 361 29.03 -6.65 4.37
C VAL A 361 28.56 -6.59 2.92
N PRO A 362 27.53 -5.79 2.59
CA PRO A 362 27.10 -5.61 1.21
C PRO A 362 28.00 -4.60 0.47
N ASP A 363 27.80 -4.48 -0.84
CA ASP A 363 28.36 -3.42 -1.70
C ASP A 363 27.19 -3.00 -2.59
N LEU A 364 26.52 -1.91 -2.21
CA LEU A 364 25.25 -1.51 -2.80
C LEU A 364 25.45 -0.35 -3.77
N LYS A 365 24.66 -0.37 -4.85
CA LYS A 365 24.82 0.53 -5.98
C LYS A 365 23.48 0.87 -6.60
N VAL A 366 23.24 2.15 -6.88
CA VAL A 366 22.02 2.62 -7.56
C VAL A 366 22.33 3.35 -8.87
N LYS A 367 21.50 3.13 -9.88
CA LYS A 367 21.52 3.82 -11.18
C LYS A 367 20.08 4.15 -11.56
N ALA A 368 19.79 5.37 -12.01
CA ALA A 368 18.46 5.76 -12.46
C ALA A 368 18.50 6.41 -13.85
N THR A 369 17.54 6.06 -14.71
CA THR A 369 17.35 6.67 -16.04
C THR A 369 15.87 6.90 -16.33
N ALA A 370 15.54 8.02 -16.97
CA ALA A 370 14.18 8.28 -17.48
C ALA A 370 13.96 7.64 -18.86
N ASP A 371 12.70 7.46 -19.24
CA ASP A 371 12.29 7.00 -20.58
C ASP A 371 12.47 8.05 -21.69
N ARG A 372 12.68 9.32 -21.32
CA ARG A 372 12.76 10.47 -22.23
C ARG A 372 13.84 11.47 -21.78
N ASP A 373 14.69 11.93 -22.71
CA ASP A 373 15.74 12.93 -22.45
C ASP A 373 15.20 14.32 -22.08
N LYS A 374 13.92 14.58 -22.36
CA LYS A 374 13.22 15.85 -22.09
C LYS A 374 11.77 15.60 -21.71
N PHE A 375 11.23 16.40 -20.79
CA PHE A 375 9.80 16.40 -20.49
C PHE A 375 9.07 17.48 -21.30
N LEU A 376 7.98 17.11 -22.00
CA LEU A 376 7.21 18.01 -22.87
C LEU A 376 5.91 18.45 -22.19
N ILE A 377 5.78 19.74 -21.86
CA ILE A 377 4.58 20.23 -21.16
C ILE A 377 3.35 20.17 -22.07
N GLY A 378 2.27 19.57 -21.57
CA GLY A 378 0.95 19.53 -22.22
C GLY A 378 0.72 18.35 -23.17
N THR A 379 1.66 17.41 -23.28
CA THR A 379 1.37 16.10 -23.92
C THR A 379 0.29 15.35 -23.15
N LYS A 380 -0.55 14.57 -23.85
CA LYS A 380 -1.48 13.61 -23.23
C LYS A 380 -0.74 12.59 -22.36
N ASP A 381 0.47 12.20 -22.78
CA ASP A 381 1.44 11.51 -21.95
C ASP A 381 2.06 12.51 -20.94
N ASN A 382 1.35 12.85 -19.87
CA ASN A 382 1.89 13.61 -18.74
C ASN A 382 2.65 12.73 -17.73
N THR A 383 2.82 11.43 -18.03
CA THR A 383 3.60 10.48 -17.24
C THR A 383 5.08 10.50 -17.63
N LEU A 384 5.94 10.28 -16.64
CA LEU A 384 7.36 10.01 -16.78
C LEU A 384 7.66 8.66 -16.14
N MET A 385 8.49 7.84 -16.79
CA MET A 385 8.89 6.53 -16.29
C MET A 385 10.39 6.53 -15.98
N VAL A 386 10.72 6.38 -14.70
CA VAL A 386 12.11 6.31 -14.22
C VAL A 386 12.46 4.86 -13.91
N ASN A 387 13.30 4.28 -14.74
CA ASN A 387 13.89 2.97 -14.50
C ASN A 387 15.03 3.12 -13.47
N VAL A 388 14.82 2.60 -12.27
CA VAL A 388 15.84 2.53 -11.22
C VAL A 388 16.36 1.10 -11.14
N THR A 389 17.67 0.95 -11.23
CA THR A 389 18.37 -0.32 -11.08
C THR A 389 19.22 -0.27 -9.83
N VAL A 390 19.01 -1.23 -8.93
CA VAL A 390 19.79 -1.45 -7.71
C VAL A 390 20.56 -2.75 -7.85
N GLU A 391 21.82 -2.74 -7.44
CA GLU A 391 22.78 -3.83 -7.60
C GLU A 391 23.47 -4.06 -6.26
N ASN A 392 23.56 -5.32 -5.80
CA ASN A 392 24.34 -5.71 -4.64
C ASN A 392 25.51 -6.57 -5.09
N GLY A 393 26.74 -6.03 -5.08
CA GLY A 393 27.95 -6.76 -5.42
C GLY A 393 28.55 -7.56 -4.25
N GLY A 394 28.26 -7.15 -3.01
CA GLY A 394 28.80 -7.72 -1.77
C GLY A 394 28.03 -8.94 -1.26
N GLU A 395 27.96 -9.11 0.06
CA GLU A 395 27.19 -10.18 0.72
C GLU A 395 25.69 -9.84 0.85
N ASP A 396 24.88 -10.77 1.38
CA ASP A 396 23.43 -10.60 1.50
C ASP A 396 23.05 -9.36 2.34
N SER A 397 22.34 -8.41 1.73
CA SER A 397 21.94 -7.12 2.33
C SER A 397 20.55 -7.20 2.97
N TYR A 398 20.40 -6.83 4.25
CA TYR A 398 19.13 -6.96 4.99
C TYR A 398 18.35 -5.64 5.03
N GLU A 399 17.01 -5.73 5.07
CA GLU A 399 16.09 -4.58 4.98
C GLU A 399 16.42 -3.56 3.88
N THR A 400 16.83 -4.02 2.70
CA THR A 400 17.26 -3.15 1.60
C THR A 400 16.08 -2.32 1.10
N LYS A 401 16.21 -1.00 1.22
CA LYS A 401 15.18 -0.01 0.86
C LYS A 401 15.74 0.93 -0.19
N LEU A 402 15.03 1.07 -1.30
CA LEU A 402 15.26 2.12 -2.29
C LEU A 402 14.43 3.34 -1.91
N PHE A 403 15.09 4.47 -1.77
CA PHE A 403 14.47 5.77 -1.61
C PHE A 403 14.52 6.52 -2.93
N PHE A 404 13.43 7.15 -3.34
CA PHE A 404 13.39 8.00 -4.52
C PHE A 404 12.56 9.25 -4.25
N ASP A 405 12.93 10.34 -4.91
CA ASP A 405 12.33 11.65 -4.72
C ASP A 405 11.40 12.04 -5.87
N VAL A 406 10.19 12.50 -5.51
CA VAL A 406 9.21 13.09 -6.43
C VAL A 406 9.27 14.63 -6.28
N PRO A 407 9.67 15.37 -7.34
CA PRO A 407 9.82 16.83 -7.28
C PRO A 407 8.49 17.59 -7.41
N GLU A 408 8.48 18.89 -7.07
CA GLU A 408 7.27 19.74 -7.15
C GLU A 408 6.66 19.69 -8.56
N GLY A 409 5.34 19.50 -8.61
CA GLY A 409 4.57 19.40 -9.85
C GLY A 409 4.41 17.98 -10.39
N PHE A 410 4.90 16.96 -9.68
CA PHE A 410 4.64 15.54 -9.96
C PHE A 410 3.95 14.82 -8.80
N GLU A 411 3.18 13.79 -9.14
CA GLU A 411 2.51 12.88 -8.22
C GLU A 411 2.93 11.43 -8.46
N TYR A 412 3.19 10.70 -7.38
CA TYR A 412 3.53 9.27 -7.44
C TYR A 412 2.34 8.43 -7.94
N SER A 413 2.58 7.63 -8.98
CA SER A 413 1.53 6.89 -9.71
C SER A 413 1.74 5.38 -9.71
N GLY A 414 2.62 4.87 -8.84
CA GLY A 414 2.94 3.44 -8.70
C GLY A 414 4.35 3.06 -9.17
N VAL A 415 4.73 1.82 -8.88
CA VAL A 415 5.96 1.16 -9.37
C VAL A 415 5.60 -0.12 -10.11
N VAL A 416 6.34 -0.42 -11.18
CA VAL A 416 6.20 -1.63 -12.01
C VAL A 416 7.52 -2.39 -12.03
N ALA A 417 7.52 -3.69 -11.75
CA ALA A 417 8.71 -4.53 -11.89
C ALA A 417 9.04 -4.78 -13.38
N THR A 418 10.32 -4.82 -13.72
CA THR A 418 10.78 -5.11 -15.09
C THR A 418 10.93 -6.62 -15.35
N ASP A 419 11.23 -7.40 -14.31
CA ASP A 419 11.17 -8.88 -14.30
C ASP A 419 9.73 -9.37 -13.98
N GLU A 420 9.41 -10.64 -14.27
CA GLU A 420 8.12 -11.31 -13.98
C GLU A 420 7.85 -11.57 -12.47
N LYS A 421 8.17 -10.60 -11.60
CA LYS A 421 7.94 -10.63 -10.15
C LYS A 421 6.95 -9.53 -9.75
N THR A 422 6.35 -9.68 -8.58
CA THR A 422 5.55 -8.60 -7.96
C THR A 422 6.40 -7.34 -7.78
N ALA A 423 5.86 -6.17 -8.12
CA ALA A 423 6.50 -4.89 -7.86
C ALA A 423 6.78 -4.68 -6.36
N PRO A 424 7.86 -3.95 -5.99
CA PRO A 424 8.14 -3.63 -4.60
C PRO A 424 7.04 -2.76 -3.99
N SER A 425 6.75 -2.96 -2.71
CA SER A 425 5.81 -2.11 -1.98
C SER A 425 6.50 -0.80 -1.62
N CYS A 426 5.90 0.34 -1.98
CA CYS A 426 6.48 1.67 -1.74
C CYS A 426 5.49 2.60 -1.02
N SER A 427 6.02 3.41 -0.09
CA SER A 427 5.26 4.34 0.75
C SER A 427 6.02 5.65 0.98
N PRO A 428 5.35 6.80 1.16
CA PRO A 428 6.03 8.05 1.50
C PRO A 428 6.71 7.93 2.88
N THR A 429 7.86 8.58 3.04
CA THR A 429 8.63 8.55 4.32
C THR A 429 8.07 9.49 5.38
N THR A 430 7.31 10.50 4.96
CA THR A 430 6.74 11.58 5.79
C THR A 430 5.25 11.76 5.49
N GLN A 431 4.53 12.46 6.38
CA GLN A 431 3.11 12.79 6.17
C GLN A 431 2.90 14.12 5.42
N GLU A 432 3.96 14.93 5.32
CA GLU A 432 4.03 16.22 4.62
C GLU A 432 5.31 16.22 3.76
N PRO A 433 5.37 16.99 2.66
CA PRO A 433 6.58 17.13 1.87
C PRO A 433 7.68 17.88 2.64
N ASP A 434 8.91 17.74 2.18
CA ASP A 434 10.09 18.43 2.72
C ASP A 434 10.03 19.96 2.47
N GLU A 435 10.94 20.75 3.06
CA GLU A 435 10.91 22.23 2.97
C GLU A 435 10.96 22.76 1.51
N ASP A 436 11.57 22.00 0.58
CA ASP A 436 11.60 22.25 -0.87
C ASP A 436 10.29 21.86 -1.62
N GLY A 437 9.24 21.42 -0.92
CA GLY A 437 7.97 20.95 -1.52
C GLY A 437 8.07 19.57 -2.19
N LYS A 438 9.03 18.76 -1.74
CA LYS A 438 9.51 17.52 -2.35
C LYS A 438 9.04 16.30 -1.56
N TRP A 439 8.64 15.21 -2.22
CA TRP A 439 8.19 13.97 -1.54
C TRP A 439 9.18 12.82 -1.72
N THR A 440 9.72 12.29 -0.62
CA THR A 440 10.54 11.06 -0.64
C THR A 440 9.65 9.83 -0.40
N PHE A 441 9.86 8.79 -1.21
CA PHE A 441 9.19 7.49 -1.10
C PHE A 441 10.22 6.38 -0.87
N ALA A 442 9.93 5.46 0.04
CA ALA A 442 10.73 4.27 0.32
C ALA A 442 10.05 3.01 -0.22
N CYS A 443 10.79 2.21 -0.98
CA CYS A 443 10.39 0.92 -1.54
C CYS A 443 11.13 -0.24 -0.85
N GLU A 444 10.39 -1.26 -0.37
CA GLU A 444 10.97 -2.51 0.13
C GLU A 444 11.50 -3.37 -1.05
N LEU A 445 12.82 -3.44 -1.25
CA LEU A 445 13.44 -4.20 -2.35
C LEU A 445 13.81 -5.64 -1.98
N GLY A 446 14.26 -5.88 -0.73
CA GLY A 446 14.71 -7.21 -0.31
C GLY A 446 14.99 -7.32 1.18
N ASN A 447 14.75 -8.52 1.72
CA ASN A 447 15.20 -8.91 3.05
C ASN A 447 15.47 -10.43 3.07
N PRO A 448 16.72 -10.87 2.83
CA PRO A 448 17.80 -10.09 2.24
C PRO A 448 17.58 -9.79 0.74
N LEU A 449 18.31 -8.82 0.20
CA LEU A 449 18.70 -8.73 -1.21
C LEU A 449 20.00 -9.54 -1.37
N PRO A 450 19.98 -10.71 -2.06
CA PRO A 450 21.14 -11.61 -2.07
C PRO A 450 22.38 -11.02 -2.74
N GLN A 451 23.54 -11.60 -2.40
CA GLN A 451 24.81 -11.39 -3.10
C GLN A 451 24.66 -11.49 -4.63
N GLN A 452 25.32 -10.58 -5.35
CA GLN A 452 25.36 -10.50 -6.82
C GLN A 452 23.94 -10.39 -7.47
N LYS A 453 22.94 -9.87 -6.75
CA LYS A 453 21.59 -9.66 -7.30
C LYS A 453 21.35 -8.20 -7.72
N THR A 454 21.20 -8.01 -9.02
CA THR A 454 20.61 -6.80 -9.63
C THR A 454 19.07 -6.87 -9.62
N LEU A 455 18.39 -5.78 -9.28
CA LEU A 455 16.95 -5.57 -9.46
C LEU A 455 16.72 -4.30 -10.27
N SER A 456 15.82 -4.33 -11.26
CA SER A 456 15.33 -3.14 -11.96
C SER A 456 13.84 -2.94 -11.70
N THR A 457 13.44 -1.68 -11.55
CA THR A 457 12.07 -1.30 -11.22
C THR A 457 11.74 0.05 -11.85
N VAL A 458 10.54 0.19 -12.40
CA VAL A 458 10.10 1.39 -13.12
C VAL A 458 9.15 2.17 -12.23
N VAL A 459 9.62 3.28 -11.68
CA VAL A 459 8.81 4.25 -10.95
C VAL A 459 8.04 5.09 -11.97
N ARG A 460 6.71 5.22 -11.77
CA ARG A 460 5.86 6.09 -12.57
C ARG A 460 5.46 7.32 -11.77
N ILE A 461 5.75 8.50 -12.31
CA ILE A 461 5.26 9.77 -11.78
C ILE A 461 4.46 10.51 -12.86
N THR A 462 3.45 11.27 -12.46
CA THR A 462 2.54 11.98 -13.36
C THR A 462 2.57 13.47 -13.05
N ALA A 463 2.70 14.33 -14.06
CA ALA A 463 2.70 15.78 -13.83
C ALA A 463 1.30 16.30 -13.48
N ASN A 464 1.21 17.09 -12.41
CA ASN A 464 -0.02 17.69 -11.92
C ASN A 464 -0.52 18.79 -12.88
N GLU A 465 -1.78 18.70 -13.32
CA GLU A 465 -2.35 19.61 -14.32
C GLU A 465 -2.58 21.04 -13.81
N ALA A 466 -2.77 21.23 -12.50
CA ALA A 466 -2.98 22.53 -11.86
C ALA A 466 -1.66 23.22 -11.48
N LYS A 467 -0.58 22.46 -11.29
CA LYS A 467 0.79 22.92 -11.03
C LYS A 467 1.80 22.14 -11.92
N PRO A 468 1.87 22.42 -13.23
CA PRO A 468 2.83 21.76 -14.10
C PRO A 468 4.29 22.14 -13.76
N PRO A 469 5.26 21.24 -13.96
CA PRO A 469 6.68 21.51 -13.70
C PRO A 469 7.21 22.60 -14.65
N THR A 470 7.78 23.66 -14.07
CA THR A 470 8.34 24.82 -14.81
C THR A 470 9.85 25.00 -14.63
N LYS A 471 10.46 24.23 -13.72
CA LYS A 471 11.92 24.13 -13.50
C LYS A 471 12.45 22.82 -14.11
N PRO A 472 13.76 22.69 -14.39
CA PRO A 472 14.37 21.39 -14.69
C PRO A 472 14.05 20.36 -13.60
N ILE A 473 13.70 19.14 -14.00
CA ILE A 473 13.21 18.08 -13.11
C ILE A 473 14.41 17.32 -12.57
N THR A 474 14.84 17.64 -11.35
CA THR A 474 15.91 16.90 -10.67
C THR A 474 15.32 15.74 -9.88
N ILE A 475 15.80 14.53 -10.16
CA ILE A 475 15.39 13.29 -9.50
C ILE A 475 16.61 12.70 -8.81
N HIS A 476 16.50 12.48 -7.51
CA HIS A 476 17.50 11.85 -6.66
C HIS A 476 16.94 10.51 -6.17
N ALA A 477 17.77 9.47 -6.21
CA ALA A 477 17.45 8.14 -5.75
C ALA A 477 18.66 7.57 -5.00
N PHE A 478 18.42 6.94 -3.85
CA PHE A 478 19.46 6.35 -3.03
C PHE A 478 18.99 5.04 -2.41
N VAL A 479 19.91 4.11 -2.16
CA VAL A 479 19.62 2.82 -1.51
C VAL A 479 20.27 2.79 -0.12
N ASN A 480 19.62 2.09 0.81
CA ASN A 480 20.10 1.90 2.18
C ASN A 480 19.69 0.51 2.69
N SER A 481 20.37 0.00 3.72
CA SER A 481 20.14 -1.32 4.32
C SER A 481 20.24 -1.27 5.85
N SER A 482 20.04 -2.39 6.55
CA SER A 482 20.35 -2.51 7.98
C SER A 482 21.78 -2.99 8.26
N ASN A 483 22.59 -3.20 7.22
CA ASN A 483 24.00 -3.60 7.32
C ASN A 483 24.90 -2.37 7.19
N GLU A 484 26.03 -2.38 7.89
CA GLU A 484 27.12 -1.44 7.61
C GLU A 484 27.86 -1.89 6.35
N GLU A 485 28.05 -0.95 5.43
CA GLU A 485 28.84 -1.09 4.20
C GLU A 485 30.26 -0.54 4.44
N ALA A 486 31.20 -0.79 3.52
CA ALA A 486 32.56 -0.26 3.67
C ALA A 486 32.65 1.21 3.19
N ASP A 487 33.33 2.06 3.96
CA ASP A 487 33.48 3.53 3.79
C ASP A 487 33.87 4.02 2.36
N HIS A 488 34.32 3.11 1.49
CA HIS A 488 34.83 3.40 0.15
C HIS A 488 33.89 3.01 -0.99
N THR A 489 32.78 2.31 -0.72
CA THR A 489 31.73 1.99 -1.71
C THR A 489 30.46 2.83 -1.52
N GLU A 490 30.22 3.36 -0.32
CA GLU A 490 29.06 4.22 0.01
C GLU A 490 28.78 5.36 -1.00
N GLY A 491 29.81 5.84 -1.71
CA GLY A 491 29.71 6.94 -2.67
C GLY A 491 28.78 6.68 -3.87
N ASP A 492 28.47 5.43 -4.23
CA ASP A 492 27.53 5.12 -5.32
C ASP A 492 26.21 4.44 -4.87
N ASN A 493 25.93 4.49 -3.57
CA ASN A 493 24.59 4.29 -2.99
C ASN A 493 23.60 5.43 -3.31
N SER A 494 24.04 6.53 -3.91
CA SER A 494 23.19 7.65 -4.33
C SER A 494 23.42 8.03 -5.79
N PHE A 495 22.34 8.42 -6.48
CA PHE A 495 22.39 8.86 -7.87
C PHE A 495 21.37 9.99 -8.12
N THR A 496 21.84 11.09 -8.73
CA THR A 496 21.01 12.24 -9.08
C THR A 496 21.13 12.54 -10.56
N PHE A 497 20.01 12.83 -11.22
CA PHE A 497 19.99 13.31 -12.60
C PHE A 497 18.92 14.38 -12.81
N THR A 498 19.08 15.22 -13.82
CA THR A 498 18.17 16.34 -14.11
C THR A 498 17.68 16.27 -15.55
N ILE A 499 16.35 16.28 -15.72
CA ILE A 499 15.69 16.29 -17.03
C ILE A 499 15.30 17.73 -17.39
N PRO A 500 15.75 18.28 -18.52
CA PRO A 500 15.27 19.59 -18.99
C PRO A 500 13.81 19.51 -19.42
N VAL A 501 13.04 20.53 -19.05
CA VAL A 501 11.66 20.71 -19.50
C VAL A 501 11.66 21.54 -20.80
N ASP A 502 10.92 21.07 -21.79
CA ASP A 502 10.85 21.63 -23.16
C ASP A 502 9.36 21.81 -23.54
N VAL A 503 9.07 22.71 -24.49
CA VAL A 503 7.68 23.07 -24.85
C VAL A 503 7.57 23.23 -26.36
N ARG A 504 6.57 22.58 -26.96
CA ARG A 504 6.39 22.55 -28.42
C ARG A 504 4.94 22.83 -28.81
N ASN A 505 4.66 24.06 -29.20
CA ASN A 505 3.44 24.40 -29.94
C ASN A 505 3.72 24.37 -31.45
N GLN A 506 2.74 23.93 -32.24
CA GLN A 506 2.76 24.03 -33.70
C GLN A 506 1.40 24.52 -34.17
N LEU A 507 1.20 25.84 -34.10
CA LEU A 507 0.04 26.46 -34.72
C LEU A 507 0.05 26.17 -36.23
N SER A 508 -1.12 26.04 -36.85
CA SER A 508 -1.28 25.91 -38.31
C SER A 508 -2.51 26.69 -38.75
N LEU A 509 -2.31 27.60 -39.69
CA LEU A 509 -3.33 28.49 -40.25
C LEU A 509 -3.53 28.17 -41.74
N ASN A 510 -4.67 27.58 -42.08
CA ASN A 510 -5.07 27.29 -43.47
C ASN A 510 -6.29 28.15 -43.84
N GLY A 511 -6.58 28.31 -45.13
CA GLY A 511 -7.84 28.91 -45.57
C GLY A 511 -8.19 28.60 -47.02
N ARG A 512 -9.46 28.81 -47.41
CA ARG A 512 -9.99 28.50 -48.74
C ARG A 512 -11.18 29.43 -49.10
N SER A 513 -11.29 29.79 -50.38
CA SER A 513 -12.46 30.51 -50.93
C SER A 513 -13.55 29.54 -51.39
N ASN A 514 -14.81 29.89 -51.17
CA ASN A 514 -15.99 29.17 -51.62
C ASN A 514 -16.99 30.16 -52.26
N PRO A 515 -17.22 30.10 -53.59
CA PRO A 515 -16.50 29.29 -54.57
C PRO A 515 -15.03 29.73 -54.74
N GLU A 516 -14.22 28.91 -55.40
CA GLU A 516 -12.79 29.17 -55.65
C GLU A 516 -12.57 30.07 -56.89
N GLN A 517 -13.49 29.98 -57.86
CA GLN A 517 -13.56 30.80 -59.07
C GLN A 517 -14.98 31.35 -59.24
N ILE A 518 -15.09 32.59 -59.75
CA ILE A 518 -16.35 33.25 -60.11
C ILE A 518 -16.23 33.85 -61.51
N ASP A 519 -17.16 33.49 -62.38
CA ASP A 519 -17.26 34.03 -63.72
C ASP A 519 -18.34 35.14 -63.75
N PHE A 520 -18.05 36.30 -64.36
CA PHE A 520 -18.98 37.44 -64.42
C PHE A 520 -19.02 38.13 -65.78
N SER A 521 -20.19 38.62 -66.20
CA SER A 521 -20.34 39.36 -67.47
C SER A 521 -19.92 40.82 -67.33
N THR A 522 -19.15 41.31 -68.31
CA THR A 522 -18.68 42.70 -68.39
C THR A 522 -19.76 43.71 -68.80
N ARG A 523 -20.92 43.23 -69.26
CA ARG A 523 -21.96 44.06 -69.91
C ARG A 523 -23.26 44.17 -69.09
N ASN A 524 -23.54 43.21 -68.22
CA ASN A 524 -24.75 43.18 -67.40
C ASN A 524 -24.57 43.95 -66.09
N LYS A 525 -24.99 45.23 -66.08
CA LYS A 525 -25.05 46.04 -64.86
C LYS A 525 -26.37 45.80 -64.11
N THR A 526 -26.31 45.62 -62.79
CA THR A 526 -27.51 45.50 -61.94
C THR A 526 -28.12 46.90 -61.64
N PRO A 527 -29.42 47.01 -61.30
CA PRO A 527 -30.08 48.29 -61.06
C PRO A 527 -29.38 49.16 -59.99
N SER A 528 -29.54 50.48 -60.06
CA SER A 528 -29.06 51.39 -59.00
C SER A 528 -29.83 51.23 -57.68
N ASP A 529 -31.10 50.85 -57.79
CA ASP A 529 -32.06 50.85 -56.70
C ASP A 529 -32.21 49.41 -56.18
N VAL A 530 -31.21 48.98 -55.41
CA VAL A 530 -31.06 47.62 -54.86
C VAL A 530 -31.76 47.53 -53.50
N PHE A 531 -32.59 46.49 -53.30
CA PHE A 531 -33.31 46.24 -52.05
C PHE A 531 -32.93 44.90 -51.40
N TYR A 532 -32.55 43.91 -52.20
CA TYR A 532 -32.14 42.59 -51.76
C TYR A 532 -30.65 42.37 -52.03
N ASP A 533 -30.02 41.58 -51.19
CA ASP A 533 -28.59 41.29 -51.30
C ASP A 533 -28.25 40.44 -52.54
N ASN A 534 -29.15 39.56 -53.00
CA ASN A 534 -28.92 38.79 -54.24
C ASN A 534 -28.92 39.64 -55.53
N GLU A 535 -29.38 40.90 -55.46
CA GLU A 535 -29.37 41.85 -56.57
C GLU A 535 -27.98 42.52 -56.79
N ILE A 536 -27.02 42.37 -55.87
CA ILE A 536 -25.65 42.92 -56.04
C ILE A 536 -24.62 41.94 -56.63
N GLY A 537 -24.87 40.62 -56.56
CA GLY A 537 -23.99 39.60 -57.13
C GLY A 537 -23.93 38.28 -56.35
N PRO A 538 -23.03 37.36 -56.74
CA PRO A 538 -22.90 36.03 -56.13
C PRO A 538 -22.29 36.09 -54.72
N VAL A 539 -22.66 35.11 -53.87
CA VAL A 539 -22.09 34.91 -52.53
C VAL A 539 -20.64 34.43 -52.66
N VAL A 540 -19.78 34.96 -51.80
CA VAL A 540 -18.38 34.54 -51.63
C VAL A 540 -18.13 34.39 -50.14
N SER A 541 -17.85 33.16 -49.69
CA SER A 541 -17.39 32.89 -48.32
C SER A 541 -15.92 32.47 -48.31
N HIS A 542 -15.15 32.99 -47.35
CA HIS A 542 -13.79 32.50 -47.09
C HIS A 542 -13.79 31.77 -45.76
N LEU A 543 -13.32 30.52 -45.78
CA LEU A 543 -13.18 29.64 -44.64
C LEU A 543 -11.73 29.66 -44.17
N TYR A 544 -11.50 29.91 -42.88
CA TYR A 544 -10.20 29.85 -42.23
C TYR A 544 -10.18 28.75 -41.19
N GLN A 545 -9.16 27.91 -41.21
CA GLN A 545 -8.94 26.86 -40.20
C GLN A 545 -7.71 27.23 -39.37
N VAL A 546 -7.93 27.56 -38.10
CA VAL A 546 -6.87 27.66 -37.09
C VAL A 546 -6.83 26.32 -36.36
N SER A 547 -5.67 25.68 -36.33
CA SER A 547 -5.48 24.36 -35.72
C SER A 547 -4.19 24.29 -34.92
N ASN A 548 -4.18 23.50 -33.84
CA ASN A 548 -2.98 23.23 -33.05
C ASN A 548 -2.47 21.82 -33.35
N ARG A 549 -1.35 21.73 -34.07
CA ARG A 549 -0.65 20.47 -34.39
C ARG A 549 0.46 20.14 -33.38
N GLY A 550 0.66 20.97 -32.36
CA GLY A 550 1.56 20.69 -31.26
C GLY A 550 0.83 20.01 -30.10
N PRO A 551 1.55 19.26 -29.24
CA PRO A 551 0.97 18.70 -28.03
C PRO A 551 0.47 19.78 -27.05
N SER A 552 1.21 20.86 -26.87
CA SER A 552 0.90 21.88 -25.86
C SER A 552 -0.36 22.69 -26.21
N GLU A 553 -1.33 22.72 -25.29
CA GLU A 553 -2.58 23.51 -25.39
C GLU A 553 -2.33 25.02 -25.54
N ILE A 554 -3.18 25.70 -26.32
CA ILE A 554 -3.17 27.16 -26.49
C ILE A 554 -4.38 27.77 -25.76
N GLU A 555 -4.10 28.47 -24.64
CA GLU A 555 -5.11 29.15 -23.82
C GLU A 555 -5.84 30.27 -24.58
N ALA A 556 -5.10 31.16 -25.25
CA ALA A 556 -5.68 32.19 -26.11
C ALA A 556 -4.82 32.53 -27.34
N ALA A 557 -5.49 32.75 -28.47
CA ALA A 557 -4.91 33.25 -29.71
C ALA A 557 -5.80 34.34 -30.31
N THR A 558 -5.25 35.18 -31.19
CA THR A 558 -6.04 36.11 -32.02
C THR A 558 -5.81 35.82 -33.49
N LEU A 559 -6.89 35.88 -34.26
CA LEU A 559 -6.89 35.81 -35.72
C LEU A 559 -7.34 37.17 -36.27
N ASP A 560 -6.39 37.93 -36.82
CA ASP A 560 -6.65 39.20 -37.50
C ASP A 560 -6.88 38.94 -39.00
N ILE A 561 -8.05 39.28 -39.53
CA ILE A 561 -8.40 39.10 -40.95
C ILE A 561 -8.64 40.47 -41.60
N PHE A 562 -7.96 40.71 -42.71
CA PHE A 562 -8.01 41.92 -43.52
C PHE A 562 -8.82 41.63 -44.78
N TRP A 563 -10.04 42.16 -44.81
CA TRP A 563 -11.06 41.88 -45.81
C TRP A 563 -11.14 42.98 -46.88
N PRO A 564 -11.05 42.67 -48.19
CA PRO A 564 -11.06 43.68 -49.25
C PRO A 564 -12.50 44.14 -49.56
N SER A 565 -13.10 44.91 -48.64
CA SER A 565 -14.49 45.40 -48.78
C SER A 565 -14.69 46.45 -49.87
N PHE A 566 -13.64 47.17 -50.28
CA PHE A 566 -13.73 48.22 -51.29
C PHE A 566 -12.56 48.14 -52.30
N SER A 567 -12.82 48.61 -53.52
CA SER A 567 -11.84 48.77 -54.59
C SER A 567 -10.85 49.92 -54.32
N ALA A 568 -9.90 50.13 -55.24
CA ALA A 568 -8.92 51.21 -55.15
C ALA A 568 -9.55 52.60 -55.35
N ASP A 569 -10.55 52.70 -56.24
CA ASP A 569 -11.31 53.93 -56.46
C ASP A 569 -12.43 54.13 -55.41
N GLY A 570 -12.68 53.11 -54.58
CA GLY A 570 -13.53 53.19 -53.38
C GLY A 570 -14.97 52.72 -53.55
N GLY A 571 -15.29 52.02 -54.66
CA GLY A 571 -16.53 51.27 -54.81
C GLY A 571 -16.56 50.03 -53.90
N ASN A 572 -17.73 49.44 -53.69
CA ASN A 572 -17.85 48.19 -52.92
C ASN A 572 -17.22 47.03 -53.71
N LEU A 573 -16.56 46.09 -53.05
CA LEU A 573 -15.93 44.93 -53.68
C LEU A 573 -16.47 43.62 -53.09
N LEU A 574 -15.87 43.10 -52.00
CA LEU A 574 -16.48 42.03 -51.20
C LEU A 574 -17.36 42.64 -50.10
N TYR A 575 -18.63 42.85 -50.44
CA TYR A 575 -19.65 43.46 -49.58
C TYR A 575 -19.99 42.52 -48.41
N ILE A 576 -19.63 42.89 -47.18
CA ILE A 576 -19.88 42.07 -45.98
C ILE A 576 -21.36 42.15 -45.60
N ILE A 577 -22.01 41.00 -45.43
CA ILE A 577 -23.46 40.90 -45.24
C ILE A 577 -23.83 40.61 -43.79
N THR A 578 -23.14 39.66 -43.16
CA THR A 578 -23.34 39.21 -41.78
C THR A 578 -22.05 39.33 -40.97
N ASP A 579 -22.15 39.20 -39.64
CA ASP A 579 -20.96 38.95 -38.81
C ASP A 579 -20.30 37.60 -39.18
N PRO A 580 -18.98 37.44 -38.96
CA PRO A 580 -18.28 36.19 -39.17
C PRO A 580 -18.81 35.06 -38.29
N VAL A 581 -19.00 33.88 -38.88
CA VAL A 581 -19.51 32.68 -38.21
C VAL A 581 -18.34 31.82 -37.74
N LEU A 582 -18.43 31.27 -36.52
CA LEU A 582 -17.50 30.26 -36.02
C LEU A 582 -18.21 28.90 -35.99
N SER A 583 -17.48 27.81 -36.29
CA SER A 583 -18.03 26.45 -36.16
C SER A 583 -18.33 26.04 -34.72
N ASP A 584 -17.65 26.66 -33.76
CA ASP A 584 -17.84 26.44 -32.32
C ASP A 584 -17.82 27.80 -31.60
N PRO A 585 -18.99 28.32 -31.13
CA PRO A 585 -19.07 29.60 -30.44
C PRO A 585 -18.55 29.57 -28.99
N SER A 586 -18.17 28.38 -28.47
CA SER A 586 -17.51 28.27 -27.15
C SER A 586 -16.00 28.53 -27.24
N LYS A 587 -15.38 28.27 -28.40
CA LYS A 587 -13.92 28.37 -28.62
C LYS A 587 -13.45 29.72 -29.17
N GLY A 588 -14.34 30.69 -29.34
CA GLY A 588 -13.93 32.02 -29.79
C GLY A 588 -15.05 33.00 -30.10
N ARG A 589 -14.67 34.22 -30.48
CA ARG A 589 -15.61 35.28 -30.86
C ARG A 589 -14.98 36.28 -31.83
N CYS A 590 -15.56 36.39 -33.02
CA CYS A 590 -15.19 37.40 -34.01
C CYS A 590 -15.89 38.74 -33.78
N ARG A 591 -15.23 39.85 -34.16
CA ARG A 591 -15.78 41.22 -34.18
C ARG A 591 -15.20 42.00 -35.36
N VAL A 592 -16.07 42.67 -36.12
CA VAL A 592 -15.65 43.63 -37.15
C VAL A 592 -15.29 44.97 -36.48
N LYS A 593 -14.05 45.46 -36.66
CA LYS A 593 -13.61 46.74 -36.05
C LYS A 593 -14.29 47.96 -36.69
N GLN A 594 -14.55 47.90 -37.99
CA GLN A 594 -15.31 48.90 -38.75
C GLN A 594 -16.74 48.40 -38.94
N ILE A 595 -17.55 48.44 -37.87
CA ILE A 595 -18.94 47.93 -37.88
C ILE A 595 -19.77 48.59 -39.00
N GLN A 596 -19.51 49.85 -39.32
CA GLN A 596 -20.16 50.58 -40.42
C GLN A 596 -19.85 50.04 -41.83
N ASN A 597 -19.00 49.00 -41.95
CA ASN A 597 -18.72 48.29 -43.20
C ASN A 597 -19.53 46.99 -43.33
N ILE A 598 -20.29 46.59 -42.30
CA ILE A 598 -21.28 45.50 -42.38
C ILE A 598 -22.57 46.06 -42.97
N ASN A 599 -23.05 45.45 -44.07
CA ASN A 599 -24.28 45.80 -44.78
C ASN A 599 -24.60 47.33 -44.86
N PRO A 600 -23.65 48.19 -45.32
CA PRO A 600 -23.80 49.66 -45.26
C PRO A 600 -24.97 50.23 -46.07
N LEU A 601 -25.50 49.49 -47.05
CA LEU A 601 -26.68 49.87 -47.82
C LEU A 601 -28.01 49.40 -47.19
N ASN A 602 -27.96 48.68 -46.06
CA ASN A 602 -29.11 48.07 -45.37
C ASN A 602 -29.97 47.16 -46.28
N LEU A 603 -29.31 46.35 -47.12
CA LEU A 603 -29.97 45.38 -48.00
C LEU A 603 -30.69 44.32 -47.18
N ARG A 604 -31.83 43.85 -47.68
CA ARG A 604 -32.59 42.74 -47.08
C ARG A 604 -31.93 41.41 -47.43
N LEU A 605 -31.77 40.55 -46.43
CA LEU A 605 -31.05 39.29 -46.57
C LEU A 605 -31.95 38.18 -47.13
N THR A 606 -31.41 37.46 -48.10
CA THR A 606 -31.98 36.24 -48.67
C THR A 606 -31.39 35.00 -47.98
N ASN A 607 -32.14 33.89 -48.00
CA ASN A 607 -31.75 32.63 -47.33
C ASN A 607 -30.61 31.87 -48.04
N GLU A 608 -29.82 32.53 -48.88
CA GLU A 608 -28.66 31.96 -49.59
C GLU A 608 -27.39 31.90 -48.71
N HIS A 609 -27.45 32.42 -47.47
CA HIS A 609 -26.32 32.53 -46.51
C HIS A 609 -26.38 31.49 -45.39
N ILE A 610 -26.99 30.34 -45.65
CA ILE A 610 -27.02 29.23 -44.68
C ILE A 610 -25.57 28.73 -44.53
N PRO A 611 -24.98 28.75 -43.31
CA PRO A 611 -23.62 28.25 -43.12
C PRO A 611 -23.50 26.78 -43.51
N THR A 612 -22.33 26.38 -43.99
CA THR A 612 -22.09 24.97 -44.28
C THR A 612 -22.09 24.19 -42.96
N GLU A 613 -23.09 23.33 -42.74
CA GLU A 613 -23.12 22.48 -41.54
C GLU A 613 -21.83 21.66 -41.46
N ALA A 614 -21.16 21.71 -40.31
CA ALA A 614 -19.94 20.97 -40.10
C ALA A 614 -20.24 19.46 -40.25
N PRO A 615 -19.42 18.70 -41.01
CA PRO A 615 -19.69 17.29 -41.22
C PRO A 615 -19.66 16.56 -39.88
N HIS A 616 -20.84 16.07 -39.45
CA HIS A 616 -20.97 15.34 -38.19
C HIS A 616 -19.95 14.20 -38.13
N ARG A 617 -19.05 14.27 -37.13
CA ARG A 617 -18.11 13.20 -36.85
C ARG A 617 -18.91 11.98 -36.43
N ILE A 618 -19.07 11.03 -37.35
CA ILE A 618 -19.65 9.71 -37.07
C ILE A 618 -18.76 9.04 -36.02
N GLN A 619 -19.17 9.12 -34.76
CA GLN A 619 -18.61 8.29 -33.70
C GLN A 619 -19.20 6.90 -33.87
N SER A 620 -18.36 5.93 -34.19
CA SER A 620 -18.71 4.51 -34.11
C SER A 620 -18.72 4.06 -32.65
N ALA A 621 -19.75 4.49 -31.91
CA ALA A 621 -20.26 3.80 -30.73
C ALA A 621 -21.54 3.08 -31.22
N ASP A 622 -21.49 1.77 -31.40
CA ASP A 622 -21.65 0.74 -30.35
C ASP A 622 -23.13 0.51 -30.04
N TYR A 623 -23.55 -0.76 -30.07
CA TYR A 623 -24.93 -1.16 -30.33
C TYR A 623 -25.56 -1.81 -29.10
N GLY A 624 -26.10 -0.96 -28.21
CA GLY A 624 -27.09 -1.39 -27.23
C GLY A 624 -26.94 -0.78 -25.84
N LYS A 625 -27.82 0.18 -25.54
CA LYS A 625 -28.89 -0.03 -24.55
C LYS A 625 -29.88 1.15 -24.58
N THR A 626 -31.13 0.85 -24.92
CA THR A 626 -32.28 1.57 -24.38
C THR A 626 -32.72 0.84 -23.13
N GLU A 627 -32.77 1.54 -22.00
CA GLU A 627 -33.49 1.10 -20.81
C GLU A 627 -34.62 2.11 -20.60
N GLU A 628 -35.85 1.62 -20.71
CA GLU A 628 -37.06 2.29 -20.22
C GLU A 628 -37.41 1.57 -18.91
N GLU A 629 -37.58 2.32 -17.82
CA GLU A 629 -38.11 1.79 -16.55
C GLU A 629 -39.55 2.27 -16.38
N GLU A 630 -40.48 1.32 -16.20
CA GLU A 630 -41.71 1.53 -15.43
C GLU A 630 -42.15 0.16 -14.83
N GLU A 631 -43.03 0.21 -13.84
CA GLU A 631 -43.14 -0.76 -12.72
C GLU A 631 -43.89 -2.08 -13.05
N ASP A 632 -43.54 -3.22 -12.41
CA ASP A 632 -44.45 -3.94 -11.47
C ASP A 632 -43.98 -5.35 -10.96
N GLU A 633 -44.33 -5.60 -9.68
CA GLU A 633 -44.67 -6.82 -8.90
C GLU A 633 -44.08 -8.26 -9.17
N ASP A 634 -43.25 -8.70 -8.20
CA ASP A 634 -43.39 -9.90 -7.31
C ASP A 634 -42.94 -11.38 -7.64
N GLU A 635 -42.73 -12.12 -6.52
CA GLU A 635 -42.69 -13.57 -6.24
C GLU A 635 -41.60 -14.59 -6.74
N THR A 636 -40.97 -15.26 -5.75
CA THR A 636 -40.58 -16.71 -5.63
C THR A 636 -39.25 -17.33 -6.18
N GLU A 637 -38.43 -17.76 -5.21
CA GLU A 637 -37.83 -19.11 -4.96
C GLU A 637 -36.86 -19.91 -5.90
N GLU A 638 -35.83 -20.48 -5.23
CA GLU A 638 -35.18 -21.81 -5.37
C GLU A 638 -34.14 -22.23 -6.47
N HIS A 639 -32.95 -22.60 -5.96
CA HIS A 639 -32.13 -23.83 -6.21
C HIS A 639 -31.31 -24.17 -7.49
N MET A 640 -30.00 -24.43 -7.24
CA MET A 640 -29.14 -25.58 -7.64
C MET A 640 -28.43 -25.76 -9.02
N GLU A 641 -27.08 -25.79 -8.92
CA GLU A 641 -26.12 -26.85 -9.35
C GLU A 641 -25.78 -27.21 -10.82
N ARG A 642 -24.54 -27.74 -10.96
CA ARG A 642 -23.87 -28.45 -12.09
C ARG A 642 -23.22 -27.60 -13.18
N GLU A 643 -21.92 -27.79 -13.49
CA GLU A 643 -21.24 -28.94 -14.14
C GLU A 643 -21.67 -29.05 -15.63
N GLU A 644 -20.79 -29.26 -16.62
CA GLU A 644 -19.56 -30.08 -16.62
C GLU A 644 -18.53 -29.64 -17.70
N GLU A 645 -17.34 -30.29 -17.69
CA GLU A 645 -16.39 -30.57 -18.81
C GLU A 645 -16.58 -29.95 -20.23
N THR A 646 -15.59 -29.56 -21.06
CA THR A 646 -14.11 -29.77 -21.18
C THR A 646 -13.57 -28.98 -22.44
N LYS A 647 -12.44 -29.22 -23.17
CA LYS A 647 -11.41 -30.29 -23.30
C LYS A 647 -10.07 -29.75 -23.91
N LEU A 648 -9.12 -30.64 -24.21
CA LEU A 648 -7.71 -30.37 -24.59
C LEU A 648 -7.40 -30.77 -26.07
N ASN A 649 -6.42 -30.10 -26.73
CA ASN A 649 -5.44 -30.61 -27.74
C ASN A 649 -4.64 -29.40 -28.32
N VAL A 650 -3.29 -29.28 -28.33
CA VAL A 650 -2.14 -30.14 -28.74
C VAL A 650 -1.79 -30.03 -30.25
N ALA A 651 -0.51 -29.70 -30.55
CA ALA A 651 0.11 -29.44 -31.87
C ALA A 651 0.98 -30.65 -32.36
N PRO A 652 2.01 -30.60 -33.27
CA PRO A 652 2.61 -29.57 -34.17
C PRO A 652 2.72 -30.12 -35.65
N PRO A 653 3.78 -30.00 -36.52
CA PRO A 653 4.92 -29.06 -36.65
C PRO A 653 5.29 -28.53 -38.09
N GLY A 654 5.78 -27.28 -38.15
CA GLY A 654 6.86 -26.65 -38.98
C GLY A 654 7.29 -27.06 -40.42
N SER A 655 7.69 -26.04 -41.22
CA SER A 655 8.89 -26.06 -42.11
C SER A 655 9.24 -24.73 -42.83
N ARG A 656 10.54 -24.34 -42.75
CA ARG A 656 11.42 -23.54 -43.66
C ARG A 656 10.86 -22.59 -44.76
N GLY A 657 11.46 -21.39 -44.88
CA GLY A 657 11.90 -20.86 -46.20
C GLY A 657 12.06 -19.34 -46.41
N GLY A 658 13.30 -18.82 -46.40
CA GLY A 658 13.70 -17.51 -46.97
C GLY A 658 13.25 -16.24 -46.20
N GLY A 659 13.85 -15.06 -46.38
CA GLY A 659 15.07 -14.73 -47.14
C GLY A 659 15.03 -13.35 -47.81
N GLY A 660 15.51 -12.29 -47.15
CA GLY A 660 15.61 -10.94 -47.74
C GLY A 660 16.19 -9.90 -46.79
N THR A 661 17.32 -9.30 -47.16
CA THR A 661 18.03 -8.24 -46.41
C THR A 661 17.87 -6.89 -47.08
N TRP A 662 17.74 -5.82 -46.29
CA TRP A 662 18.05 -4.46 -46.72
C TRP A 662 18.86 -3.74 -45.63
N GLU A 663 20.01 -3.21 -46.04
CA GLU A 663 21.02 -2.60 -45.19
C GLU A 663 21.13 -1.11 -45.58
N TYR A 664 20.68 -0.20 -44.71
CA TYR A 664 20.74 1.24 -45.01
C TYR A 664 22.10 1.82 -44.61
N LYS A 665 22.94 2.13 -45.60
CA LYS A 665 24.30 2.66 -45.38
C LYS A 665 24.29 4.17 -45.23
N GLU A 666 24.48 4.63 -44.00
CA GLU A 666 24.79 6.01 -43.70
C GLU A 666 26.16 6.39 -44.29
N LYS A 667 26.27 7.61 -44.85
CA LYS A 667 27.51 8.11 -45.47
C LYS A 667 28.25 9.05 -44.53
N THR A 668 29.46 8.65 -44.16
CA THR A 668 30.39 9.48 -43.39
C THR A 668 30.71 10.81 -44.08
N ARG A 669 30.73 11.87 -43.29
CA ARG A 669 31.60 13.04 -43.48
C ARG A 669 32.43 13.24 -42.21
N GLN A 670 33.69 13.59 -42.39
CA GLN A 670 34.68 13.74 -41.34
C GLN A 670 34.86 15.24 -40.95
N PRO A 671 35.59 15.55 -39.87
CA PRO A 671 35.20 16.64 -38.97
C PRO A 671 35.69 18.02 -39.38
N VAL A 672 35.14 19.03 -38.71
CA VAL A 672 35.82 20.30 -38.47
C VAL A 672 36.10 20.38 -36.98
N GLU A 673 37.38 20.46 -36.65
CA GLU A 673 37.96 20.53 -35.32
C GLU A 673 38.03 22.00 -34.86
N TYR A 674 37.69 22.27 -33.60
CA TYR A 674 38.15 23.45 -32.87
C TYR A 674 38.39 23.10 -31.40
N GLU A 675 39.32 23.84 -30.80
CA GLU A 675 40.11 23.41 -29.64
C GLU A 675 39.56 23.98 -28.32
N TYR A 676 39.90 23.32 -27.21
CA TYR A 676 39.53 23.67 -25.83
C TYR A 676 40.55 24.64 -25.20
N ILE A 677 40.43 24.91 -23.88
CA ILE A 677 41.26 25.69 -22.93
C ILE A 677 40.54 26.98 -22.48
N PRO A 678 40.44 27.26 -21.15
CA PRO A 678 39.11 27.27 -20.55
C PRO A 678 38.83 28.50 -19.68
N ASP A 679 37.96 28.32 -18.69
CA ASP A 679 37.44 29.27 -17.72
C ASP A 679 38.52 29.88 -16.79
N GLU A 680 38.25 31.09 -16.29
CA GLU A 680 38.72 31.53 -14.97
C GLU A 680 37.53 32.10 -14.19
N GLU A 681 37.68 32.08 -12.86
CA GLU A 681 36.57 31.97 -11.90
C GLU A 681 36.36 33.30 -11.10
N TYR A 682 35.16 33.43 -10.54
CA TYR A 682 34.67 34.29 -9.42
C TYR A 682 35.60 35.33 -8.76
N ASP A 683 35.02 36.48 -8.35
CA ASP A 683 34.85 36.83 -6.92
C ASP A 683 34.11 38.18 -6.68
N GLU A 684 33.85 38.49 -5.40
CA GLU A 684 32.83 39.44 -4.90
C GLU A 684 33.38 40.81 -4.36
N GLU A 685 32.48 41.60 -3.75
CA GLU A 685 32.69 42.68 -2.75
C GLU A 685 33.34 44.06 -3.12
N ASP A 686 32.45 45.06 -3.25
CA ASP A 686 32.33 46.28 -2.40
C ASP A 686 33.25 47.55 -2.40
N GLU A 687 32.58 48.63 -1.94
CA GLU A 687 32.96 49.99 -1.47
C GLU A 687 33.81 51.00 -2.31
N ASP A 688 33.07 51.96 -2.88
CA ASP A 688 33.20 53.45 -2.79
C ASP A 688 34.60 54.15 -2.73
N TYR A 689 34.83 55.13 -3.63
CA TYR A 689 35.12 56.53 -3.24
C TYR A 689 35.13 57.54 -4.43
N ASP A 690 34.74 58.80 -4.14
CA ASP A 690 34.48 59.89 -5.10
C ASP A 690 35.73 60.56 -5.72
N ARG A 691 35.78 60.66 -7.06
CA ARG A 691 36.31 61.89 -7.70
C ARG A 691 35.79 62.23 -9.12
N LYS A 692 34.74 63.04 -9.16
CA LYS A 692 34.54 64.22 -10.06
C LYS A 692 35.17 64.20 -11.48
N GLY A 693 34.29 64.13 -12.49
CA GLY A 693 34.08 65.34 -13.32
C GLY A 693 34.15 65.24 -14.85
N SER A 694 32.98 65.20 -15.50
CA SER A 694 32.69 66.03 -16.69
C SER A 694 31.19 66.15 -16.96
N ARG A 695 30.57 67.25 -16.51
CA ARG A 695 29.24 67.66 -16.98
C ARG A 695 29.39 68.33 -18.35
N ILE A 696 28.61 67.94 -19.35
CA ILE A 696 28.00 68.81 -20.39
C ILE A 696 27.11 67.94 -21.31
N LYS A 697 26.12 68.55 -21.99
CA LYS A 697 25.17 67.89 -22.94
C LYS A 697 24.14 66.88 -22.37
N ARG A 698 23.52 67.15 -21.20
CA ARG A 698 22.21 66.53 -20.85
C ARG A 698 21.10 67.47 -20.37
N GLU A 699 21.19 68.78 -20.66
CA GLU A 699 20.19 69.78 -20.26
C GLU A 699 19.29 70.30 -21.40
N ALA A 700 19.50 69.86 -22.65
CA ALA A 700 18.67 70.25 -23.81
C ALA A 700 17.50 69.28 -24.16
N LYS A 701 17.38 68.13 -23.48
CA LYS A 701 16.39 67.08 -23.83
C LYS A 701 15.58 66.53 -22.66
N ARG A 702 15.57 67.22 -21.50
CA ARG A 702 14.86 66.80 -20.26
C ARG A 702 13.75 67.76 -19.79
N LYS A 703 13.44 68.85 -20.54
CA LYS A 703 12.26 69.71 -20.30
C LYS A 703 11.08 69.49 -21.27
N ALA A 704 11.19 68.53 -22.20
CA ALA A 704 10.15 68.22 -23.19
C ALA A 704 9.40 66.90 -22.94
N LYS A 705 9.59 66.25 -21.78
CA LYS A 705 9.00 64.92 -21.49
C LYS A 705 8.31 64.76 -20.13
N GLN A 706 7.97 65.87 -19.46
CA GLN A 706 7.10 65.89 -18.27
C GLN A 706 5.82 66.76 -18.45
N GLY A 707 5.65 67.42 -19.61
CA GLY A 707 4.41 68.12 -19.98
C GLY A 707 3.42 67.29 -20.81
N ALA A 708 3.77 66.05 -21.17
CA ALA A 708 3.02 65.18 -22.09
C ALA A 708 2.48 63.91 -21.40
N ALA A 709 2.27 63.95 -20.09
CA ALA A 709 1.89 62.81 -19.24
C ALA A 709 0.58 63.02 -18.46
N ARG A 710 -0.26 63.97 -18.88
CA ARG A 710 -1.63 64.19 -18.33
C ARG A 710 -2.72 64.39 -19.39
N THR A 711 -2.43 64.13 -20.66
CA THR A 711 -3.37 64.22 -21.80
C THR A 711 -3.21 63.05 -22.77
N ARG A 712 -3.23 61.82 -22.23
CA ARG A 712 -3.40 60.56 -22.99
C ARG A 712 -4.31 59.59 -22.23
N ALA A 713 -5.49 60.10 -21.86
CA ALA A 713 -6.65 59.33 -21.46
C ALA A 713 -7.78 59.61 -22.45
N ASP A 714 -7.50 59.44 -23.75
CA ASP A 714 -8.49 59.53 -24.81
C ASP A 714 -8.03 58.72 -26.04
N GLY A 715 -8.97 58.05 -26.71
CA GLY A 715 -8.65 57.00 -27.68
C GLY A 715 -8.48 57.47 -29.12
N LYS A 716 -7.25 57.41 -29.65
CA LYS A 716 -6.95 57.40 -31.10
C LYS A 716 -5.49 57.00 -31.39
N THR A 717 -5.25 55.72 -31.58
CA THR A 717 -4.07 55.24 -32.33
C THR A 717 -4.26 55.59 -33.80
N SER A 718 -3.24 56.19 -34.44
CA SER A 718 -3.30 56.53 -35.87
C SER A 718 -3.10 55.28 -36.71
N ASP A 719 -3.85 55.13 -37.80
CA ASP A 719 -3.86 53.94 -38.66
C ASP A 719 -2.48 53.59 -39.23
N LYS A 720 -1.62 54.60 -39.44
CA LYS A 720 -0.21 54.41 -39.84
C LYS A 720 0.62 53.58 -38.86
N ALA A 721 0.18 53.42 -37.61
CA ALA A 721 0.83 52.60 -36.60
C ALA A 721 0.29 51.16 -36.54
N ARG A 722 -0.80 50.80 -37.22
CA ARG A 722 -1.29 49.40 -37.29
C ARG A 722 -0.69 48.61 -38.45
N PHE A 723 -0.21 49.29 -39.49
CA PHE A 723 0.35 48.65 -40.69
C PHE A 723 1.88 48.45 -40.66
N SER A 724 2.61 49.04 -39.70
CA SER A 724 3.98 48.64 -39.36
C SER A 724 4.00 47.18 -38.91
N ASP A 725 3.08 46.86 -38.00
CA ASP A 725 3.02 45.63 -37.24
C ASP A 725 2.63 44.45 -38.14
N LEU A 726 1.87 44.72 -39.20
CA LEU A 726 1.54 43.74 -40.25
C LEU A 726 2.79 43.32 -41.06
N ARG A 727 3.65 44.28 -41.44
CA ARG A 727 4.90 43.97 -42.16
C ARG A 727 5.92 43.25 -41.25
N GLN A 728 5.88 43.52 -39.95
CA GLN A 728 6.64 42.76 -38.96
C GLN A 728 6.11 41.33 -38.80
N ALA A 729 4.80 41.15 -38.59
CA ALA A 729 4.16 39.82 -38.46
C ALA A 729 4.37 38.92 -39.69
N VAL A 730 4.30 39.47 -40.90
CA VAL A 730 4.59 38.73 -42.15
C VAL A 730 6.06 38.36 -42.28
N LYS A 731 6.98 39.14 -41.69
CA LYS A 731 8.41 38.76 -41.60
C LYS A 731 8.62 37.65 -40.58
N GLU A 732 8.08 37.81 -39.38
CA GLU A 732 8.16 36.83 -38.28
C GLU A 732 7.55 35.48 -38.69
N SER A 733 6.45 35.49 -39.47
CA SER A 733 5.86 34.28 -40.04
C SER A 733 6.76 33.57 -41.07
N LYS A 734 7.66 34.28 -41.76
CA LYS A 734 8.64 33.66 -42.68
C LYS A 734 9.86 33.16 -41.91
N ASP A 735 10.33 33.94 -40.94
CA ASP A 735 11.43 33.55 -40.04
C ASP A 735 11.04 32.30 -39.22
N ALA A 736 9.74 32.08 -38.94
CA ALA A 736 9.15 30.90 -38.30
C ALA A 736 8.84 29.71 -39.27
N GLY A 737 9.27 29.77 -40.54
CA GLY A 737 9.11 28.66 -41.49
C GLY A 737 7.75 28.58 -42.21
N GLY A 738 6.90 29.59 -42.10
CA GLY A 738 5.63 29.66 -42.82
C GLY A 738 5.83 29.80 -44.34
N VAL A 739 5.33 28.83 -45.11
CA VAL A 739 5.32 28.88 -46.57
C VAL A 739 4.19 29.79 -47.03
N ILE A 740 4.54 30.95 -47.59
CA ILE A 740 3.60 31.85 -48.26
C ILE A 740 3.86 31.75 -49.77
N ASP A 741 3.14 30.85 -50.45
CA ASP A 741 3.17 30.78 -51.91
C ASP A 741 2.30 31.90 -52.50
N TYR A 742 2.77 32.49 -53.59
CA TYR A 742 2.12 33.61 -54.28
C TYR A 742 2.32 33.43 -55.78
N GLN A 743 1.29 32.95 -56.47
CA GLN A 743 1.27 32.82 -57.93
C GLN A 743 0.29 33.87 -58.47
N GLY A 744 0.75 34.75 -59.36
CA GLY A 744 -0.09 35.79 -59.96
C GLY A 744 0.60 37.14 -60.15
N VAL A 745 0.35 37.82 -61.26
CA VAL A 745 1.02 39.10 -61.62
C VAL A 745 0.41 40.31 -60.87
N LEU A 746 -0.81 40.17 -60.33
CA LEU A 746 -1.45 41.15 -59.45
C LEU A 746 -0.88 41.18 -58.01
N SER A 747 -0.02 40.23 -57.64
CA SER A 747 0.57 40.09 -56.30
C SER A 747 1.40 41.28 -55.80
N ARG A 748 1.75 42.22 -56.69
CA ARG A 748 2.38 43.51 -56.31
C ARG A 748 1.39 44.60 -55.84
N ALA A 749 0.09 44.36 -55.98
CA ALA A 749 -0.97 45.27 -55.54
C ALA A 749 -1.90 44.65 -54.48
N SER A 750 -2.12 43.33 -54.50
CA SER A 750 -3.09 42.66 -53.60
C SER A 750 -2.66 42.55 -52.12
N VAL A 751 -1.46 42.98 -51.74
CA VAL A 751 -1.00 43.07 -50.34
C VAL A 751 -0.71 44.52 -49.90
N ASP A 752 -1.35 45.50 -50.54
CA ASP A 752 -1.41 46.88 -50.03
C ASP A 752 -2.86 47.29 -49.70
N CYS A 753 -3.29 46.99 -48.47
CA CYS A 753 -4.40 47.67 -47.78
C CYS A 753 -4.11 49.17 -47.50
N ASN A 754 -3.01 49.71 -48.05
CA ASN A 754 -2.78 51.14 -48.22
C ASN A 754 -3.46 51.70 -49.49
N ALA A 755 -3.79 50.84 -50.47
CA ALA A 755 -4.45 51.20 -51.73
C ALA A 755 -5.91 50.72 -51.75
N LEU A 756 -6.19 49.49 -51.33
CA LEU A 756 -7.55 49.00 -51.09
C LEU A 756 -8.00 49.37 -49.67
N ARG A 757 -9.26 49.81 -49.47
CA ARG A 757 -9.79 50.05 -48.12
C ARG A 757 -10.22 48.73 -47.49
N CYS A 758 -9.33 48.10 -46.74
CA CYS A 758 -9.63 46.83 -46.08
C CYS A 758 -10.43 47.02 -44.77
N THR A 759 -11.44 46.18 -44.56
CA THR A 759 -12.12 46.01 -43.27
C THR A 759 -11.30 45.09 -42.37
N HIS A 760 -11.16 45.42 -41.09
CA HIS A 760 -10.42 44.59 -40.13
C HIS A 760 -11.39 43.80 -39.25
N ILE A 761 -11.25 42.49 -39.29
CA ILE A 761 -12.00 41.53 -38.48
C ILE A 761 -11.00 40.96 -37.47
N GLU A 762 -11.34 41.00 -36.19
CA GLU A 762 -10.53 40.45 -35.09
C GLU A 762 -11.32 39.31 -34.46
N CYS A 763 -10.73 38.12 -34.38
CA CYS A 763 -11.33 36.98 -33.70
C CYS A 763 -10.46 36.56 -32.51
N ASP A 764 -11.02 36.69 -31.31
CA ASP A 764 -10.46 36.11 -30.09
C ASP A 764 -10.75 34.60 -30.10
N LEU A 765 -9.74 33.74 -29.92
CA LEU A 765 -9.86 32.27 -29.90
C LEU A 765 -9.30 31.72 -28.58
N TYR A 766 -9.89 30.65 -28.04
CA TYR A 766 -9.60 30.13 -26.70
C TYR A 766 -9.52 28.60 -26.66
N ASN A 767 -8.73 28.06 -25.71
CA ASN A 767 -8.66 26.65 -25.33
C ASN A 767 -8.49 25.67 -26.51
N ILE A 768 -7.52 25.92 -27.40
CA ILE A 768 -7.24 25.07 -28.56
C ILE A 768 -6.28 23.93 -28.16
N GLY A 769 -6.86 22.75 -27.89
CA GLY A 769 -6.13 21.54 -27.49
C GLY A 769 -5.35 20.86 -28.62
N GLU A 770 -4.63 19.78 -28.29
CA GLU A 770 -3.86 18.99 -29.27
C GLU A 770 -4.74 18.40 -30.39
N ASN A 771 -4.39 18.68 -31.64
CA ASN A 771 -5.12 18.33 -32.87
C ASN A 771 -6.54 18.92 -32.97
N ASP A 772 -6.87 19.89 -32.11
CA ASP A 772 -8.13 20.65 -32.18
C ASP A 772 -8.05 21.77 -33.23
N PHE A 773 -9.21 22.20 -33.71
CA PHE A 773 -9.32 23.28 -34.69
C PHE A 773 -10.60 24.11 -34.54
N VAL A 774 -10.51 25.38 -34.90
CA VAL A 774 -11.65 26.30 -35.04
C VAL A 774 -11.75 26.71 -36.49
N LEU A 775 -12.95 26.63 -37.06
CA LEU A 775 -13.27 27.20 -38.36
C LEU A 775 -13.92 28.58 -38.18
N VAL A 776 -13.47 29.55 -38.98
CA VAL A 776 -14.08 30.88 -39.09
C VAL A 776 -14.49 31.09 -40.55
N GLU A 777 -15.78 31.30 -40.81
CA GLU A 777 -16.33 31.58 -42.13
C GLU A 777 -16.84 33.02 -42.20
N ILE A 778 -16.38 33.79 -43.20
CA ILE A 778 -16.84 35.16 -43.46
C ILE A 778 -17.68 35.17 -44.72
N PHE A 779 -18.92 35.62 -44.62
CA PHE A 779 -19.85 35.74 -45.75
C PHE A 779 -19.85 37.14 -46.35
N SER A 780 -19.75 37.21 -47.67
CA SER A 780 -19.87 38.43 -48.46
C SER A 780 -20.60 38.17 -49.77
N ARG A 781 -20.94 39.23 -50.52
CA ARG A 781 -21.22 39.13 -51.95
C ARG A 781 -20.23 39.96 -52.76
N LEU A 782 -19.95 39.47 -53.96
CA LEU A 782 -19.15 40.20 -54.95
C LEU A 782 -20.02 41.28 -55.60
N TYR A 783 -19.70 42.55 -55.37
CA TYR A 783 -20.49 43.68 -55.85
C TYR A 783 -20.20 43.97 -57.35
N LEU A 784 -20.96 43.33 -58.24
CA LEU A 784 -20.67 43.28 -59.69
C LEU A 784 -20.58 44.66 -60.36
N ASN A 785 -21.41 45.61 -59.93
CA ASN A 785 -21.47 46.95 -60.53
C ASN A 785 -20.13 47.70 -60.46
N THR A 786 -19.32 47.49 -59.42
CA THR A 786 -18.00 48.13 -59.31
C THR A 786 -16.99 47.50 -60.26
N LEU A 787 -17.01 46.18 -60.47
CA LEU A 787 -16.16 45.52 -61.46
C LEU A 787 -16.47 45.98 -62.89
N VAL A 788 -17.75 46.16 -63.20
CA VAL A 788 -18.24 46.65 -64.51
C VAL A 788 -17.88 48.13 -64.71
N ASP A 789 -18.10 49.00 -63.71
CA ASP A 789 -17.80 50.43 -63.82
C ASP A 789 -16.29 50.71 -63.92
N GLU A 790 -15.45 49.95 -63.19
CA GLU A 790 -13.98 50.03 -63.27
C GLU A 790 -13.41 49.32 -64.52
N ARG A 791 -14.26 48.65 -65.32
CA ARG A 791 -13.88 47.83 -66.50
C ARG A 791 -12.81 46.79 -66.18
N ASN A 792 -12.93 46.15 -65.03
CA ASN A 792 -11.94 45.21 -64.53
C ASN A 792 -11.98 43.91 -65.37
N PRO A 793 -10.88 43.50 -66.02
CA PRO A 793 -10.85 42.33 -66.93
C PRO A 793 -10.82 40.98 -66.20
N GLY A 794 -10.97 40.96 -64.87
CA GLY A 794 -10.75 39.80 -64.03
C GLY A 794 -9.36 39.77 -63.41
N GLY A 795 -9.19 38.87 -62.44
CA GLY A 795 -8.00 38.75 -61.59
C GLY A 795 -8.33 38.13 -60.24
N GLU A 796 -7.32 37.98 -59.40
CA GLU A 796 -7.47 37.38 -58.06
C GLU A 796 -7.78 38.45 -57.00
N ILE A 797 -8.85 38.24 -56.23
CA ILE A 797 -9.08 38.98 -54.99
C ILE A 797 -8.47 38.17 -53.84
N SER A 798 -7.55 38.78 -53.09
CA SER A 798 -6.91 38.16 -51.92
C SER A 798 -7.39 38.82 -50.63
N SER A 799 -7.73 38.02 -49.61
CA SER A 799 -7.85 38.47 -48.22
C SER A 799 -6.71 37.87 -47.38
N LEU A 800 -6.14 38.67 -46.48
CA LEU A 800 -5.01 38.26 -45.64
C LEU A 800 -5.48 37.95 -44.22
N ALA A 801 -5.09 36.81 -43.68
CA ALA A 801 -5.30 36.47 -42.27
C ALA A 801 -3.98 36.24 -41.54
N VAL A 802 -3.90 36.67 -40.28
CA VAL A 802 -2.72 36.54 -39.42
C VAL A 802 -3.14 35.99 -38.06
N ALA A 803 -2.70 34.78 -37.72
CA ALA A 803 -2.91 34.15 -36.42
C ALA A 803 -1.71 34.37 -35.50
N LYS A 804 -1.96 34.69 -34.23
CA LYS A 804 -0.95 35.00 -33.20
C LYS A 804 -1.35 34.34 -31.88
N VAL A 805 -0.44 33.67 -31.19
CA VAL A 805 -0.70 33.20 -29.81
C VAL A 805 -0.63 34.40 -28.86
N THR A 806 -1.72 34.69 -28.14
CA THR A 806 -1.80 35.87 -27.26
C THR A 806 -1.59 35.51 -25.79
N SER A 807 -2.19 34.43 -25.30
CA SER A 807 -1.99 33.90 -23.95
C SER A 807 -1.77 32.38 -23.94
N SER A 808 -1.17 31.93 -22.86
CA SER A 808 -0.80 30.55 -22.59
C SER A 808 -0.45 30.42 -21.11
N LYS A 809 -0.68 29.23 -20.55
CA LYS A 809 -0.36 28.87 -19.16
C LYS A 809 1.13 29.09 -18.78
N ILE A 810 2.02 29.28 -19.77
CA ILE A 810 3.46 29.55 -19.62
C ILE A 810 3.88 30.69 -20.57
N HIS A 811 4.89 31.48 -20.17
CA HIS A 811 5.33 32.70 -20.86
C HIS A 811 6.32 32.41 -22.00
N TRP A 812 5.89 32.53 -23.26
CA TRP A 812 6.79 32.34 -24.43
C TRP A 812 7.81 33.49 -24.58
N PRO A 813 9.10 33.21 -24.84
CA PRO A 813 10.07 34.23 -25.24
C PRO A 813 9.78 34.76 -26.66
N HIS A 814 9.23 33.92 -27.55
CA HIS A 814 8.81 34.27 -28.90
C HIS A 814 7.41 33.69 -29.15
N LYS A 815 6.46 34.53 -29.57
CA LYS A 815 5.07 34.12 -29.83
C LYS A 815 4.92 33.72 -31.30
N PRO A 816 4.56 32.46 -31.63
CA PRO A 816 4.43 32.06 -33.01
C PRO A 816 3.31 32.86 -33.69
N THR A 817 3.64 33.38 -34.86
CA THR A 817 2.78 34.22 -35.69
C THR A 817 2.78 33.63 -37.10
N LEU A 818 1.61 33.41 -37.67
CA LEU A 818 1.43 32.82 -39.00
C LEU A 818 0.55 33.72 -39.86
N ALA A 819 0.93 33.90 -41.12
CA ALA A 819 0.13 34.61 -42.12
C ALA A 819 -0.30 33.65 -43.24
N THR A 820 -1.56 33.74 -43.68
CA THR A 820 -2.06 33.06 -44.88
C THR A 820 -2.88 34.03 -45.73
N ALA A 821 -2.92 33.80 -47.04
CA ALA A 821 -3.75 34.55 -47.97
C ALA A 821 -4.77 33.60 -48.61
N VAL A 822 -6.03 34.01 -48.64
CA VAL A 822 -7.12 33.26 -49.30
C VAL A 822 -7.54 34.04 -50.54
N THR A 823 -7.57 33.36 -51.68
CA THR A 823 -7.83 33.95 -52.99
C THR A 823 -9.12 33.43 -53.62
N THR A 824 -9.89 34.34 -54.23
CA THR A 824 -10.95 34.02 -55.20
C THR A 824 -10.48 34.45 -56.58
N SER A 825 -10.56 33.56 -57.57
CA SER A 825 -10.28 33.92 -58.97
C SER A 825 -11.53 34.51 -59.63
N LEU A 826 -11.44 35.73 -60.18
CA LEU A 826 -12.52 36.34 -60.95
C LEU A 826 -12.19 36.33 -62.44
N ASN A 827 -13.06 35.73 -63.26
CA ASN A 827 -12.91 35.75 -64.71
C ASN A 827 -14.02 36.57 -65.37
N ALA A 828 -13.62 37.54 -66.19
CA ALA A 828 -14.56 38.28 -67.04
C ALA A 828 -14.95 37.44 -68.26
N VAL A 829 -16.26 37.24 -68.46
CA VAL A 829 -16.82 36.52 -69.60
C VAL A 829 -17.52 37.50 -70.54
N ASP A 830 -17.05 37.59 -71.78
CA ASP A 830 -17.78 38.26 -72.87
C ASP A 830 -18.78 37.29 -73.49
N ASP A 831 -20.07 37.65 -73.47
CA ASP A 831 -21.23 36.82 -73.85
C ASP A 831 -21.30 36.39 -75.35
N GLU A 832 -20.26 36.63 -76.15
CA GLU A 832 -20.21 36.26 -77.57
C GLU A 832 -19.71 34.82 -77.82
N ALA A 833 -19.09 34.16 -76.82
CA ALA A 833 -18.56 32.80 -76.96
C ALA A 833 -19.61 31.68 -76.77
N SER A 834 -20.65 31.93 -75.96
CA SER A 834 -21.61 30.92 -75.48
C SER A 834 -22.82 30.71 -76.40
N ALA A 835 -23.06 31.59 -77.38
CA ALA A 835 -24.19 31.50 -78.31
C ALA A 835 -23.98 30.54 -79.50
N ALA A 836 -22.81 29.89 -79.61
CA ALA A 836 -22.48 28.96 -80.69
C ALA A 836 -23.11 27.56 -80.47
N GLY A 837 -24.42 27.45 -80.66
CA GLY A 837 -25.15 26.19 -80.54
C GLY A 837 -24.54 25.05 -81.39
N VAL A 838 -24.44 23.85 -80.80
CA VAL A 838 -23.74 22.70 -81.39
C VAL A 838 -24.27 22.40 -82.82
N PRO A 839 -23.40 22.41 -83.85
CA PRO A 839 -23.84 22.24 -85.24
C PRO A 839 -24.65 20.95 -85.47
N TRP A 840 -25.82 21.09 -86.09
CA TRP A 840 -26.81 20.02 -86.24
C TRP A 840 -26.29 18.74 -86.93
N TRP A 841 -25.23 18.86 -87.74
CA TRP A 841 -24.58 17.72 -88.38
C TRP A 841 -23.93 16.76 -87.37
N LEU A 842 -23.53 17.22 -86.17
CA LEU A 842 -22.99 16.36 -85.12
C LEU A 842 -24.07 15.43 -84.53
N TYR A 843 -25.30 15.92 -84.34
CA TYR A 843 -26.42 15.06 -83.93
C TYR A 843 -26.73 14.00 -85.00
N LEU A 844 -26.73 14.39 -86.27
CA LEU A 844 -26.97 13.47 -87.39
C LEU A 844 -25.85 12.41 -87.50
N LEU A 845 -24.60 12.81 -87.32
CA LEU A 845 -23.44 11.92 -87.31
C LEU A 845 -23.47 10.95 -86.11
N ALA A 846 -23.86 11.42 -84.92
CA ALA A 846 -24.08 10.56 -83.75
C ALA A 846 -25.21 9.53 -83.98
N ILE A 847 -26.33 9.94 -84.60
CA ILE A 847 -27.44 9.05 -84.97
C ILE A 847 -26.96 8.00 -85.99
N LEU A 848 -26.18 8.38 -87.00
CA LEU A 848 -25.61 7.45 -87.97
C LEU A 848 -24.68 6.41 -87.32
N ILE A 849 -23.78 6.83 -86.42
CA ILE A 849 -22.91 5.91 -85.66
C ILE A 849 -23.75 4.97 -84.79
N GLY A 850 -24.77 5.49 -84.09
CA GLY A 850 -25.69 4.69 -83.29
C GLY A 850 -26.43 3.63 -84.11
N LEU A 851 -26.93 3.98 -85.30
CA LEU A 851 -27.59 3.05 -86.21
C LEU A 851 -26.63 1.98 -86.77
N VAL A 852 -25.39 2.33 -87.08
CA VAL A 852 -24.36 1.37 -87.53
C VAL A 852 -23.99 0.38 -86.41
N LEU A 853 -23.84 0.86 -85.17
CA LEU A 853 -23.60 0.00 -84.00
C LEU A 853 -24.80 -0.91 -83.72
N LEU A 854 -26.03 -0.39 -83.82
CA LEU A 854 -27.26 -1.18 -83.68
C LEU A 854 -27.34 -2.28 -84.76
N ALA A 855 -27.03 -1.97 -86.02
CA ALA A 855 -27.03 -2.93 -87.11
C ALA A 855 -25.97 -4.04 -86.93
N LEU A 856 -24.77 -3.68 -86.46
CA LEU A 856 -23.73 -4.65 -86.09
C LEU A 856 -24.16 -5.55 -84.92
N LEU A 857 -24.81 -4.99 -83.90
CA LEU A 857 -25.32 -5.73 -82.75
C LEU A 857 -26.47 -6.68 -83.14
N ILE A 858 -27.38 -6.27 -84.03
CA ILE A 858 -28.42 -7.13 -84.60
C ILE A 858 -27.80 -8.26 -85.44
N LEU A 859 -26.77 -7.97 -86.25
CA LEU A 859 -26.04 -8.99 -87.01
C LEU A 859 -25.34 -10.00 -86.11
N LEU A 860 -24.73 -9.55 -85.00
CA LEU A 860 -24.15 -10.42 -83.99
C LEU A 860 -25.21 -11.32 -83.33
N LEU A 861 -26.32 -10.75 -82.84
CA LEU A 861 -27.41 -11.52 -82.23
C LEU A 861 -28.05 -12.52 -83.20
N TRP A 862 -28.19 -12.15 -84.48
CA TRP A 862 -28.67 -13.06 -85.53
C TRP A 862 -27.69 -14.20 -85.81
N ARG A 863 -26.39 -13.92 -85.88
CA ARG A 863 -25.34 -14.92 -86.10
C ARG A 863 -25.10 -15.82 -84.89
N CYS A 864 -25.37 -15.33 -83.68
CA CYS A 864 -25.46 -16.10 -82.44
C CYS A 864 -26.80 -16.87 -82.29
N GLY A 865 -27.69 -16.83 -83.28
CA GLY A 865 -28.91 -17.65 -83.35
C GLY A 865 -30.09 -17.18 -82.48
N PHE A 866 -29.98 -16.04 -81.80
CA PHE A 866 -30.92 -15.57 -80.77
C PHE A 866 -32.39 -15.51 -81.24
N PHE A 867 -32.63 -15.20 -82.50
CA PHE A 867 -33.97 -15.02 -83.08
C PHE A 867 -34.66 -16.32 -83.54
N LYS A 868 -34.06 -17.51 -83.36
CA LYS A 868 -34.69 -18.80 -83.67
C LYS A 868 -35.45 -19.37 -82.46
N ARG A 869 -36.73 -19.01 -82.31
CA ARG A 869 -37.65 -19.65 -81.34
C ARG A 869 -38.82 -20.34 -82.03
N ASN A 870 -38.93 -21.66 -81.83
CA ASN A 870 -40.14 -22.43 -82.17
C ASN A 870 -41.34 -21.93 -81.35
N ARG A 871 -42.54 -21.99 -81.93
CA ARG A 871 -43.81 -21.79 -81.22
C ARG A 871 -44.51 -23.13 -81.00
N PRO A 872 -44.74 -23.55 -79.74
CA PRO A 872 -45.81 -24.48 -79.38
C PRO A 872 -47.19 -23.81 -79.46
N HIS A 873 -48.24 -24.58 -79.17
CA HIS A 873 -49.63 -24.23 -79.50
C HIS A 873 -50.32 -23.26 -78.54
N ALA A 874 -51.42 -22.66 -79.02
CA ALA A 874 -52.27 -21.74 -78.30
C ALA A 874 -53.28 -22.47 -77.40
N GLU A 875 -53.68 -21.81 -76.32
CA GLU A 875 -54.93 -22.08 -75.60
C GLU A 875 -55.62 -20.76 -75.25
N LYS A 876 -56.92 -20.80 -74.91
CA LYS A 876 -57.82 -19.63 -74.91
C LYS A 876 -58.10 -19.12 -73.49
N ALA A 877 -58.23 -17.80 -73.36
CA ALA A 877 -58.99 -17.17 -72.27
C ALA A 877 -59.72 -15.93 -72.83
N GLU A 878 -60.92 -15.64 -72.33
CA GLU A 878 -61.83 -14.67 -72.95
C GLU A 878 -61.88 -13.32 -72.26
N ARG A 879 -62.22 -12.29 -73.06
CA ARG A 879 -62.63 -10.95 -72.66
C ARG A 879 -63.69 -11.00 -71.54
N LYS A 880 -63.39 -10.36 -70.40
CA LYS A 880 -64.41 -9.69 -69.60
C LYS A 880 -64.01 -8.24 -69.36
N GLU A 881 -65.01 -7.39 -69.51
CA GLU A 881 -64.94 -5.94 -69.64
C GLU A 881 -66.05 -5.39 -68.74
N ASN A 882 -65.75 -4.36 -67.93
CA ASN A 882 -66.75 -3.49 -67.31
C ASN A 882 -66.09 -2.38 -66.46
N ARG A 883 -66.46 -1.11 -66.73
CA ARG A 883 -66.98 -0.13 -65.74
C ARG A 883 -66.01 0.47 -64.71
N ASP A 884 -66.28 1.59 -64.02
CA ASP A 884 -67.19 2.76 -64.14
C ASP A 884 -66.63 3.81 -63.13
N VAL A 885 -66.64 5.15 -63.29
CA VAL A 885 -67.02 6.04 -64.41
C VAL A 885 -66.31 7.42 -64.22
N ASP A 886 -66.67 8.42 -65.04
CA ASP A 886 -66.30 9.86 -65.08
C ASP A 886 -65.75 10.61 -63.84
N GLY A 887 -64.93 11.64 -64.12
CA GLY A 887 -64.40 12.65 -63.19
C GLY A 887 -63.63 13.76 -63.90
#